data_AF-A0A4P6YHG8-F1
#
_entry.id   AF-A0A4P6YHG8-F1
#
_cell.length_a   1.000
_cell.length_b   1.000
_cell.length_c   1.000
_cell.angle_alpha   90.00
_cell.angle_beta   90.00
_cell.angle_gamma   90.00
#
_symmetry.space_group_name_H-M   'P 1'
#
loop_
_entity.id
_entity.type
_entity.pdbx_description
1 polymer ?
#
loop_
_entity_poly.entity_id
_entity_poly.type
_entity_poly.pdbx_seq_one_letter_code
_entity_poly.pdbx_strand_id
1 'polypeptide(L)'
;MRSIYSIMKQMPILFFKSFYRILFLSVVTFVLSDSGNAQVASPAFRAKTIQFTEEEIKPTLDGFVAQSSGNFNAISTSAELKRGSGFNREIYLTYDLSTLTIAAKSAKLKIFCQSFDKFGDLTVSVYCLPEYQTTGLTWTTRPAVPAAIATLLINQTEHANTWLECDISSSLAAVLATASKKVTYVIKITAGNDALLRFAMSENTTLSPTILLSDEDPTNGGVNSTIKMPTLFSDNMVLQRDKPIKVYGEVLPNLPVVITFDGQTYNAQCDANGKFSTLLPIKSASASSYILTVAANNEILTYKNIVMGDVYLCGGQSNMAMYVSGSNADQVANAKADANYPNLRFFEVAKIVSGGVLINAKDNPWKSALPDRIVNWSAVAFFVGRDLHKHLNVPIGLINVSHGGAPSDAFISPEAYANDPVLDAAKRPNATGIFSYYQSPSSLYTAMISKVAGYPIKGVLWYQAEANASFWQSYKTIFKGLIKDWRTQFNEPTLPWLFVQLPSFDPGGDATKLTWAETRDIQLQVWKEDPNTGMAVTIDLGEATNIHPTDKYTVAKRMLVQVRALVYGEQITHKSPIYQSHEVQGADMILSFDNLGSGLTAIKPITEFEIAGSDKIYKPATATLLADNRIKLTNATVPNPAFARYAFLNFPTVSVFTTDTLPLPLSPFKTESGGTLSISDFNQNGSTLMVYPNPTKGILNIKKRDEPKKIEIFDLNGAVVFQGDFTNKIDLSFLAKGFYFLRTNLNQTVKIVIE
;
A
#
# COMPACT_ATOMS: atom_id res chain seq x y z
N MET A 1 -27.64 3.72 -35.38
CA MET A 1 -26.27 4.18 -35.02
C MET A 1 -25.48 4.77 -36.19
N ARG A 2 -25.45 4.16 -37.40
CA ARG A 2 -24.69 4.73 -38.55
C ARG A 2 -25.23 6.05 -39.12
N SER A 3 -26.52 6.34 -38.96
CA SER A 3 -27.16 7.60 -39.39
C SER A 3 -26.89 8.79 -38.45
N ILE A 4 -26.59 8.53 -37.17
CA ILE A 4 -26.28 9.57 -36.17
C ILE A 4 -24.84 10.07 -36.35
N TYR A 5 -23.93 9.20 -36.78
CA TYR A 5 -22.52 9.52 -37.00
C TYR A 5 -22.29 10.48 -38.18
N SER A 6 -23.19 10.48 -39.18
CA SER A 6 -23.07 11.35 -40.36
C SER A 6 -23.45 12.81 -40.08
N ILE A 7 -24.32 13.06 -39.10
CA ILE A 7 -24.77 14.41 -38.75
C ILE A 7 -23.74 15.11 -37.85
N MET A 8 -22.99 14.35 -37.05
CA MET A 8 -21.98 14.87 -36.12
C MET A 8 -20.73 15.46 -36.78
N LYS A 9 -20.49 15.21 -38.08
CA LYS A 9 -19.27 15.67 -38.78
C LYS A 9 -19.34 17.09 -39.36
N GLN A 10 -20.49 17.77 -39.30
CA GLN A 10 -20.69 19.07 -39.97
C GLN A 10 -21.05 20.25 -39.04
N MET A 11 -20.95 20.12 -37.72
CA MET A 11 -21.30 21.23 -36.80
C MET A 11 -20.07 21.96 -36.22
N PRO A 12 -20.05 23.31 -36.20
CA PRO A 12 -18.95 24.08 -35.64
C PRO A 12 -18.90 24.02 -34.10
N ILE A 13 -17.68 24.11 -33.57
CA ILE A 13 -17.23 23.80 -32.19
C ILE A 13 -17.94 24.60 -31.07
N LEU A 14 -18.72 25.64 -31.39
CA LEU A 14 -19.38 26.50 -30.39
C LEU A 14 -20.74 25.99 -29.86
N PHE A 15 -21.25 24.84 -30.33
CA PHE A 15 -22.54 24.29 -29.84
C PHE A 15 -22.44 23.07 -28.90
N PHE A 16 -21.23 22.61 -28.57
CA PHE A 16 -21.03 21.38 -27.77
C PHE A 16 -21.36 21.52 -26.27
N LYS A 17 -21.37 22.74 -25.72
CA LYS A 17 -21.57 22.97 -24.26
C LYS A 17 -23.03 22.99 -23.81
N SER A 18 -23.99 23.22 -24.72
CA SER A 18 -25.41 23.32 -24.35
C SER A 18 -26.20 22.01 -24.53
N PHE A 19 -25.69 21.04 -25.31
CA PHE A 19 -26.40 19.78 -25.59
C PHE A 19 -26.23 18.73 -24.48
N TYR A 20 -25.14 18.79 -23.70
CA TYR A 20 -24.87 17.86 -22.60
C TYR A 20 -25.75 18.08 -21.36
N ARG A 21 -26.30 19.30 -21.18
CA ARG A 21 -27.19 19.61 -20.05
C ARG A 21 -28.64 19.13 -20.23
N ILE A 22 -29.09 18.88 -21.46
CA ILE A 22 -30.48 18.49 -21.76
C ILE A 22 -30.64 16.96 -21.82
N LEU A 23 -29.59 16.22 -22.23
CA LEU A 23 -29.63 14.75 -22.28
C LEU A 23 -29.58 14.09 -20.88
N PHE A 24 -29.02 14.79 -19.88
CA PHE A 24 -28.88 14.27 -18.51
C PHE A 24 -30.15 14.39 -17.66
N LEU A 25 -31.09 15.27 -18.03
CA LEU A 25 -32.36 15.47 -17.30
C LEU A 25 -33.52 14.60 -17.80
N SER A 26 -33.37 13.89 -18.92
CA SER A 26 -34.49 13.19 -19.58
C SER A 26 -34.50 11.66 -19.37
N VAL A 27 -33.44 11.09 -18.79
CA VAL A 27 -33.31 9.62 -18.58
C VAL A 27 -33.69 9.21 -17.14
N VAL A 28 -33.89 10.16 -16.23
CA VAL A 28 -34.20 9.88 -14.81
C VAL A 28 -35.72 9.72 -14.54
N THR A 29 -36.59 9.95 -15.51
CA THR A 29 -38.05 9.98 -15.26
C THR A 29 -38.87 8.90 -15.99
N PHE A 30 -38.24 7.84 -16.52
CA PHE A 30 -38.97 6.85 -17.35
C PHE A 30 -38.64 5.37 -17.06
N VAL A 31 -38.43 5.01 -15.79
CA VAL A 31 -38.44 3.59 -15.35
C VAL A 31 -39.23 3.44 -14.05
N LEU A 32 -40.49 3.88 -14.06
CA LEU A 32 -41.51 3.48 -13.08
C LEU A 32 -42.87 3.46 -13.78
N SER A 33 -43.18 2.37 -14.51
CA SER A 33 -44.57 1.95 -14.74
C SER A 33 -44.62 0.48 -15.18
N ASP A 34 -45.46 -0.27 -14.47
CA ASP A 34 -46.08 -1.57 -14.75
C ASP A 34 -45.24 -2.82 -15.08
N SER A 35 -45.36 -3.83 -14.21
CA SER A 35 -46.38 -4.88 -14.40
C SER A 35 -46.45 -5.82 -13.19
N GLY A 36 -47.67 -6.06 -12.71
CA GLY A 36 -47.95 -7.00 -11.64
C GLY A 36 -47.97 -8.45 -12.12
N ASN A 37 -47.42 -9.36 -11.32
CA ASN A 37 -48.13 -10.54 -10.85
C ASN A 37 -47.36 -11.23 -9.73
N ALA A 38 -48.13 -11.74 -8.76
CA ALA A 38 -47.69 -12.30 -7.50
C ALA A 38 -46.82 -13.55 -7.67
N GLN A 39 -45.79 -13.72 -6.82
CA GLN A 39 -45.57 -14.94 -6.04
C GLN A 39 -44.43 -14.82 -5.00
N VAL A 40 -44.75 -15.31 -3.80
CA VAL A 40 -43.90 -15.72 -2.65
C VAL A 40 -43.09 -14.63 -1.94
N ALA A 41 -43.63 -14.18 -0.80
CA ALA A 41 -42.97 -13.31 0.16
C ALA A 41 -41.79 -14.01 0.85
N SER A 42 -40.57 -13.61 0.51
CA SER A 42 -39.43 -13.65 1.44
C SER A 42 -39.39 -12.33 2.21
N PRO A 43 -38.98 -12.29 3.49
CA PRO A 43 -38.95 -11.05 4.24
C PRO A 43 -37.92 -10.12 3.60
N ALA A 44 -38.41 -9.10 2.91
CA ALA A 44 -37.59 -8.06 2.31
C ALA A 44 -36.80 -7.35 3.41
N PHE A 45 -35.53 -7.73 3.58
CA PHE A 45 -34.53 -6.85 4.18
C PHE A 45 -34.31 -5.69 3.22
N ARG A 46 -35.21 -4.70 3.25
CA ARG A 46 -34.87 -3.34 2.85
C ARG A 46 -33.82 -2.86 3.85
N ALA A 47 -32.55 -2.98 3.46
CA ALA A 47 -31.49 -2.27 4.14
C ALA A 47 -31.85 -0.77 4.07
N LYS A 48 -32.26 -0.20 5.20
CA LYS A 48 -32.13 1.26 5.39
C LYS A 48 -30.65 1.55 5.18
N THR A 49 -30.32 2.30 4.14
CA THR A 49 -29.06 3.06 4.12
C THR A 49 -29.03 3.79 5.46
N ILE A 50 -28.06 3.48 6.33
CA ILE A 50 -27.78 4.34 7.47
C ILE A 50 -27.18 5.59 6.83
N GLN A 51 -28.04 6.55 6.52
CA GLN A 51 -27.65 7.89 6.15
C GLN A 51 -27.31 8.57 7.47
N PHE A 52 -26.04 8.92 7.64
CA PHE A 52 -25.64 9.80 8.72
C PHE A 52 -26.11 11.20 8.39
N THR A 53 -26.56 11.91 9.42
CA THR A 53 -27.02 13.29 9.28
C THR A 53 -25.84 14.20 9.58
N GLU A 54 -25.54 15.09 8.63
CA GLU A 54 -24.51 16.12 8.80
C GLU A 54 -25.14 17.50 8.92
N GLU A 55 -24.53 18.36 9.74
CA GLU A 55 -24.94 19.74 9.93
C GLU A 55 -23.70 20.64 9.86
N GLU A 56 -23.72 21.65 9.00
CA GLU A 56 -22.65 22.64 8.87
C GLU A 56 -22.99 23.91 9.66
N ILE A 57 -22.11 24.29 10.59
CA ILE A 57 -22.27 25.48 11.43
C ILE A 57 -21.16 26.49 11.12
N LYS A 58 -21.55 27.69 10.72
CA LYS A 58 -20.63 28.83 10.53
C LYS A 58 -20.35 29.55 11.85
N PRO A 59 -19.21 30.26 11.98
CA PRO A 59 -18.94 31.03 13.17
C PRO A 59 -19.96 32.18 13.31
N THR A 60 -20.35 32.48 14.54
CA THR A 60 -21.17 33.64 14.90
C THR A 60 -20.34 34.88 15.20
N LEU A 61 -19.04 34.70 15.45
CA LEU A 61 -18.09 35.77 15.67
C LEU A 61 -16.68 35.27 15.33
N ASP A 62 -15.93 36.06 14.58
CA ASP A 62 -14.52 35.82 14.29
C ASP A 62 -13.63 37.00 14.71
N GLY A 63 -12.32 36.77 14.76
CA GLY A 63 -11.34 37.80 15.08
C GLY A 63 -9.91 37.28 15.06
N PHE A 64 -8.93 38.19 15.04
CA PHE A 64 -7.53 37.84 15.12
C PHE A 64 -6.70 38.89 15.87
N VAL A 65 -5.70 38.43 16.61
CA VAL A 65 -4.79 39.30 17.40
C VAL A 65 -3.34 39.07 17.02
N ALA A 66 -2.55 40.15 17.00
CA ALA A 66 -1.13 40.14 16.65
C ALA A 66 -0.25 40.61 17.82
N GLN A 67 0.95 40.05 17.96
CA GLN A 67 1.89 40.37 19.05
C GLN A 67 2.29 41.86 19.16
N SER A 68 2.39 42.58 18.03
CA SER A 68 2.94 43.95 17.97
C SER A 68 1.90 45.06 17.79
N SER A 69 0.62 44.73 17.59
CA SER A 69 -0.44 45.71 17.26
C SER A 69 -1.77 45.32 17.93
N GLY A 70 -2.65 46.31 18.13
CA GLY A 70 -3.97 46.13 18.74
C GLY A 70 -4.93 45.26 17.92
N ASN A 71 -6.15 45.07 18.43
CA ASN A 71 -7.17 44.21 17.81
C ASN A 71 -7.41 44.55 16.34
N PHE A 72 -7.50 43.55 15.46
CA PHE A 72 -8.06 43.73 14.13
C PHE A 72 -9.48 43.18 14.15
N ASN A 73 -10.43 44.03 14.55
CA ASN A 73 -11.84 43.64 14.57
C ASN A 73 -12.60 44.14 13.35
N ALA A 74 -13.41 43.19 12.85
CA ALA A 74 -14.55 43.32 11.97
C ALA A 74 -14.24 43.66 10.50
N ILE A 75 -14.71 42.77 9.61
CA ILE A 75 -14.84 42.94 8.15
C ILE A 75 -13.58 42.67 7.30
N SER A 76 -12.59 41.90 7.78
CA SER A 76 -11.55 41.39 6.87
C SER A 76 -12.01 40.12 6.17
N THR A 77 -11.90 40.07 4.84
CA THR A 77 -12.20 38.86 4.05
C THR A 77 -11.16 37.75 4.25
N SER A 78 -10.06 38.04 4.96
CA SER A 78 -9.00 37.09 5.27
C SER A 78 -8.33 37.34 6.62
N ALA A 79 -7.82 36.29 7.25
CA ALA A 79 -6.96 36.36 8.43
C ALA A 79 -5.59 35.79 8.08
N GLU A 80 -4.52 36.32 8.68
CA GLU A 80 -3.18 35.81 8.40
C GLU A 80 -2.48 35.32 9.67
N LEU A 81 -1.74 34.21 9.56
CA LEU A 81 -0.94 33.62 10.62
C LEU A 81 0.54 33.61 10.24
N LYS A 82 1.41 33.99 11.17
CA LYS A 82 2.87 33.96 11.02
C LYS A 82 3.53 33.77 12.38
N ARG A 83 4.70 33.15 12.45
CA ARG A 83 5.42 32.90 13.71
C ARG A 83 6.42 34.00 14.08
N GLY A 84 7.01 34.66 13.08
CA GLY A 84 8.09 35.63 13.24
C GLY A 84 7.80 36.75 14.26
N SER A 85 8.83 37.19 14.96
CA SER A 85 8.74 38.21 16.01
C SER A 85 8.04 39.48 15.49
N GLY A 86 7.07 39.97 16.25
CA GLY A 86 6.25 41.12 15.88
C GLY A 86 5.09 40.81 14.92
N PHE A 87 4.93 39.57 14.47
CA PHE A 87 3.80 39.14 13.62
C PHE A 87 3.15 37.83 14.09
N ASN A 88 3.47 37.38 15.31
CA ASN A 88 2.82 36.21 15.91
C ASN A 88 1.32 36.48 16.08
N ARG A 89 0.48 35.70 15.41
CA ARG A 89 -0.96 35.90 15.34
C ARG A 89 -1.73 34.67 15.81
N GLU A 90 -2.92 34.90 16.35
CA GLU A 90 -3.88 33.88 16.74
C GLU A 90 -5.25 34.24 16.13
N ILE A 91 -5.92 33.26 15.51
CA ILE A 91 -7.28 33.41 14.95
C ILE A 91 -8.26 32.81 15.94
N TYR A 92 -9.37 33.51 16.20
CA TYR A 92 -10.44 33.10 17.11
C TYR A 92 -11.74 32.97 16.30
N LEU A 93 -12.37 31.79 16.39
CA LEU A 93 -13.62 31.47 15.70
C LEU A 93 -14.65 30.97 16.71
N THR A 94 -15.71 31.73 16.95
CA THR A 94 -16.76 31.38 17.91
C THR A 94 -17.96 30.81 17.18
N TYR A 95 -18.48 29.68 17.66
CA TYR A 95 -19.61 28.96 17.08
C TYR A 95 -20.72 28.78 18.11
N ASP A 96 -21.95 28.81 17.64
CA ASP A 96 -23.15 28.54 18.45
C ASP A 96 -23.76 27.20 18.03
N LEU A 97 -23.69 26.23 18.94
CA LEU A 97 -24.22 24.87 18.74
C LEU A 97 -25.56 24.68 19.47
N SER A 98 -26.19 25.75 19.96
CA SER A 98 -27.45 25.66 20.71
C SER A 98 -28.63 25.22 19.84
N THR A 99 -28.56 25.46 18.52
CA THR A 99 -29.61 25.15 17.54
C THR A 99 -29.40 23.84 16.80
N LEU A 100 -28.43 23.00 17.23
CA LEU A 100 -28.15 21.73 16.56
C LEU A 100 -29.41 20.86 16.45
N THR A 101 -29.65 20.35 15.25
CA THR A 101 -30.77 19.46 14.94
C THR A 101 -30.38 17.99 15.01
N ILE A 102 -29.08 17.70 15.03
CA ILE A 102 -28.52 16.34 15.08
C ILE A 102 -27.89 16.01 16.44
N ALA A 103 -27.89 14.73 16.79
CA ALA A 103 -27.14 14.19 17.93
C ALA A 103 -25.67 14.00 17.54
N ALA A 104 -24.95 15.11 17.33
CA ALA A 104 -23.59 15.12 16.83
C ALA A 104 -22.63 14.31 17.73
N LYS A 105 -21.85 13.42 17.11
CA LYS A 105 -20.83 12.57 17.74
C LYS A 105 -19.42 12.86 17.25
N SER A 106 -19.29 13.50 16.09
CA SER A 106 -18.02 13.97 15.55
C SER A 106 -18.15 15.39 15.00
N ALA A 107 -17.03 16.10 14.95
CA ALA A 107 -16.92 17.46 14.45
C ALA A 107 -15.59 17.68 13.71
N LYS A 108 -15.64 18.33 12.55
CA LYS A 108 -14.47 18.77 11.80
C LYS A 108 -14.49 20.29 11.61
N LEU A 109 -13.40 20.96 11.94
CA LEU A 109 -13.19 22.37 11.61
C LEU A 109 -12.61 22.46 10.18
N LYS A 110 -13.31 23.16 9.31
CA LYS A 110 -12.92 23.44 7.93
C LYS A 110 -12.52 24.91 7.82
N ILE A 111 -11.29 25.17 7.37
CA ILE A 111 -10.81 26.53 7.09
C ILE A 111 -10.07 26.57 5.75
N PHE A 112 -10.41 27.53 4.88
CA PHE A 112 -9.81 27.60 3.55
C PHE A 112 -8.51 28.41 3.58
N CYS A 113 -7.39 27.76 3.27
CA CYS A 113 -6.10 28.43 3.14
C CYS A 113 -5.96 29.00 1.73
N GLN A 114 -5.84 30.33 1.63
CA GLN A 114 -5.73 31.04 0.36
C GLN A 114 -4.31 31.02 -0.19
N SER A 115 -3.30 31.26 0.65
CA SER A 115 -1.91 31.37 0.21
C SER A 115 -0.87 31.24 1.32
N PHE A 116 0.39 31.02 0.90
CA PHE A 116 1.62 31.03 1.70
C PHE A 116 2.63 31.99 1.05
N ASP A 117 3.41 32.72 1.84
CA ASP A 117 4.47 33.61 1.32
C ASP A 117 5.83 32.93 1.10
N LYS A 118 6.03 31.71 1.63
CA LYS A 118 7.31 30.95 1.60
C LYS A 118 7.11 29.44 1.60
N PHE A 119 8.13 28.72 1.11
CA PHE A 119 8.20 27.25 1.12
C PHE A 119 8.63 26.68 2.47
N GLY A 120 8.05 25.53 2.84
CA GLY A 120 8.43 24.69 3.97
C GLY A 120 7.25 24.28 4.85
N ASP A 121 7.51 23.35 5.75
CA ASP A 121 6.47 22.75 6.60
C ASP A 121 6.20 23.59 7.85
N LEU A 122 4.92 23.65 8.22
CA LEU A 122 4.41 24.35 9.39
C LEU A 122 3.46 23.46 10.16
N THR A 123 3.51 23.58 11.47
CA THR A 123 2.56 22.93 12.36
C THR A 123 1.51 23.94 12.78
N VAL A 124 0.28 23.78 12.31
CA VAL A 124 -0.89 24.55 12.74
C VAL A 124 -1.64 23.75 13.80
N SER A 125 -1.90 24.37 14.95
CA SER A 125 -2.61 23.75 16.07
C SER A 125 -3.93 24.47 16.32
N VAL A 126 -4.94 23.68 16.68
CA VAL A 126 -6.28 24.14 17.06
C VAL A 126 -6.48 23.89 18.54
N TYR A 127 -7.00 24.89 19.24
CA TYR A 127 -7.32 24.87 20.65
C TYR A 127 -8.81 25.12 20.85
N CYS A 128 -9.36 24.64 21.96
CA CYS A 128 -10.76 24.85 22.33
C CYS A 128 -10.85 25.69 23.60
N LEU A 129 -11.71 26.71 23.57
CA LEU A 129 -12.07 27.55 24.71
C LEU A 129 -13.60 27.58 24.86
N PRO A 130 -14.12 27.81 26.09
CA PRO A 130 -15.50 28.26 26.26
C PRO A 130 -15.79 29.53 25.44
N GLU A 131 -17.07 29.86 25.22
CA GLU A 131 -17.46 31.10 24.51
C GLU A 131 -16.64 32.30 25.00
N TYR A 132 -16.01 33.00 24.05
CA TYR A 132 -15.15 34.11 24.34
C TYR A 132 -15.48 35.32 23.46
N GLN A 133 -15.51 36.50 24.07
CA GLN A 133 -15.75 37.77 23.36
C GLN A 133 -14.49 38.18 22.59
N THR A 134 -14.57 38.21 21.25
CA THR A 134 -13.46 38.73 20.42
C THR A 134 -13.47 40.25 20.30
N THR A 135 -14.57 40.90 20.71
CA THR A 135 -14.72 42.37 20.72
C THR A 135 -13.71 43.04 21.64
N GLY A 136 -12.79 43.81 21.06
CA GLY A 136 -11.75 44.54 21.80
C GLY A 136 -10.56 43.69 22.30
N LEU A 137 -10.43 42.45 21.82
CA LEU A 137 -9.33 41.54 22.17
C LEU A 137 -7.96 42.07 21.74
N THR A 138 -6.99 42.13 22.66
CA THR A 138 -5.61 42.52 22.34
C THR A 138 -4.67 41.35 22.61
N TRP A 139 -3.43 41.42 22.13
CA TRP A 139 -2.43 40.41 22.46
C TRP A 139 -2.27 40.21 23.97
N THR A 140 -2.29 41.29 24.76
CA THR A 140 -2.12 41.23 26.21
C THR A 140 -3.36 40.71 26.92
N THR A 141 -4.55 40.98 26.40
CA THR A 141 -5.83 40.59 27.01
C THR A 141 -6.38 39.26 26.49
N ARG A 142 -5.64 38.55 25.64
CA ARG A 142 -6.06 37.26 25.09
C ARG A 142 -6.05 36.15 26.15
N PRO A 143 -6.98 35.20 26.09
CA PRO A 143 -7.02 34.10 27.03
C PRO A 143 -5.83 33.16 26.82
N ALA A 144 -5.36 32.54 27.91
CA ALA A 144 -4.44 31.42 27.79
C ALA A 144 -5.17 30.23 27.12
N VAL A 145 -4.51 29.60 26.15
CA VAL A 145 -5.05 28.40 25.48
C VAL A 145 -4.57 27.13 26.20
N PRO A 146 -5.42 26.09 26.30
CA PRO A 146 -5.06 24.80 26.91
C PRO A 146 -4.16 23.97 25.97
N ALA A 147 -4.09 22.64 26.17
CA ALA A 147 -3.45 21.75 25.22
C ALA A 147 -4.18 21.79 23.85
N ALA A 148 -3.43 21.64 22.77
CA ALA A 148 -4.00 21.58 21.43
C ALA A 148 -4.91 20.34 21.31
N ILE A 149 -6.09 20.52 20.73
CA ILE A 149 -7.06 19.44 20.48
C ILE A 149 -6.88 18.81 19.10
N ALA A 150 -6.22 19.53 18.18
CA ALA A 150 -5.87 19.05 16.85
C ALA A 150 -4.59 19.75 16.37
N THR A 151 -3.83 19.06 15.53
CA THR A 151 -2.63 19.60 14.90
C THR A 151 -2.52 19.12 13.46
N LEU A 152 -2.16 20.02 12.56
CA LEU A 152 -1.94 19.77 11.14
C LEU A 152 -0.51 20.15 10.76
N LEU A 153 0.16 19.30 10.01
CA LEU A 153 1.38 19.65 9.28
C LEU A 153 0.98 20.12 7.88
N ILE A 154 1.34 21.35 7.51
CA ILE A 154 0.94 21.98 6.24
C ILE A 154 2.12 22.64 5.54
N ASN A 155 2.05 22.76 4.22
CA ASN A 155 3.09 23.38 3.39
C ASN A 155 2.48 24.10 2.18
N GLN A 156 3.24 25.02 1.59
CA GLN A 156 2.80 25.83 0.44
C GLN A 156 2.38 25.01 -0.78
N THR A 157 3.03 23.87 -1.05
CA THR A 157 2.80 23.08 -2.27
C THR A 157 1.43 22.41 -2.27
N GLU A 158 1.00 21.91 -1.12
CA GLU A 158 -0.22 21.10 -1.00
C GLU A 158 -1.39 21.89 -0.41
N HIS A 159 -1.09 22.90 0.40
CA HIS A 159 -2.08 23.54 1.24
C HIS A 159 -2.38 24.99 0.85
N ALA A 160 -1.78 25.51 -0.23
CA ALA A 160 -2.20 26.78 -0.81
C ALA A 160 -3.48 26.60 -1.64
N ASN A 161 -4.45 27.49 -1.46
CA ASN A 161 -5.74 27.48 -2.17
C ASN A 161 -6.54 26.17 -1.99
N THR A 162 -6.57 25.63 -0.76
CA THR A 162 -7.30 24.41 -0.42
C THR A 162 -7.99 24.49 0.95
N TRP A 163 -8.91 23.57 1.21
CA TRP A 163 -9.51 23.38 2.52
C TRP A 163 -8.57 22.62 3.45
N LEU A 164 -8.36 23.17 4.65
CA LEU A 164 -7.80 22.44 5.77
C LEU A 164 -8.94 21.88 6.62
N GLU A 165 -8.89 20.59 6.93
CA GLU A 165 -9.83 19.94 7.83
C GLU A 165 -9.12 19.45 9.09
N CYS A 166 -9.57 19.89 10.26
CA CYS A 166 -9.09 19.40 11.55
C CYS A 166 -10.20 18.58 12.22
N ASP A 167 -9.90 17.37 12.67
CA ASP A 167 -10.79 16.66 13.59
C ASP A 167 -10.77 17.35 14.96
N ILE A 168 -11.87 17.98 15.33
CA ILE A 168 -12.05 18.68 16.62
C ILE A 168 -13.08 17.97 17.48
N SER A 169 -13.36 16.70 17.19
CA SER A 169 -14.43 15.98 17.88
C SER A 169 -14.19 15.88 19.40
N SER A 170 -12.93 15.97 19.85
CA SER A 170 -12.49 15.86 21.26
C SER A 170 -12.99 16.98 22.15
N SER A 171 -13.41 18.12 21.60
CA SER A 171 -14.04 19.20 22.37
C SER A 171 -15.57 19.06 22.47
N LEU A 172 -16.20 18.29 21.58
CA LEU A 172 -17.64 18.40 21.33
C LEU A 172 -18.49 18.15 22.57
N ALA A 173 -18.19 17.11 23.36
CA ALA A 173 -19.01 16.78 24.52
C ALA A 173 -18.90 17.79 25.65
N ALA A 174 -17.70 18.29 25.90
CA ALA A 174 -17.49 19.34 26.89
C ALA A 174 -18.29 20.59 26.50
N VAL A 175 -18.33 20.94 25.21
CA VAL A 175 -19.11 22.07 24.69
C VAL A 175 -20.61 21.83 24.84
N LEU A 176 -21.11 20.66 24.40
CA LEU A 176 -22.54 20.33 24.44
C LEU A 176 -23.09 20.18 25.87
N ALA A 177 -22.23 19.88 26.84
CA ALA A 177 -22.58 19.83 28.26
C ALA A 177 -22.71 21.23 28.90
N THR A 178 -22.20 22.29 28.27
CA THR A 178 -22.37 23.66 28.78
C THR A 178 -23.78 24.18 28.54
N ALA A 179 -24.24 25.09 29.40
CA ALA A 179 -25.57 25.71 29.26
C ALA A 179 -25.71 26.56 27.99
N SER A 180 -24.62 27.22 27.55
CA SER A 180 -24.64 28.04 26.33
C SER A 180 -24.45 27.24 25.05
N LYS A 181 -23.77 26.09 25.11
CA LYS A 181 -23.36 25.28 23.94
C LYS A 181 -22.56 26.07 22.90
N LYS A 182 -21.87 27.11 23.35
CA LYS A 182 -21.03 27.96 22.51
C LYS A 182 -19.56 27.68 22.79
N VAL A 183 -18.75 27.74 21.74
CA VAL A 183 -17.33 27.40 21.79
C VAL A 183 -16.52 28.37 20.94
N THR A 184 -15.30 28.67 21.38
CA THR A 184 -14.33 29.42 20.59
C THR A 184 -13.13 28.53 20.27
N TYR A 185 -12.86 28.33 18.97
CA TYR A 185 -11.65 27.64 18.51
C TYR A 185 -10.56 28.66 18.21
N VAL A 186 -9.34 28.37 18.68
CA VAL A 186 -8.16 29.21 18.44
C VAL A 186 -7.20 28.49 17.51
N ILE A 187 -6.73 29.17 16.46
CA ILE A 187 -5.80 28.61 15.47
C ILE A 187 -4.46 29.34 15.56
N LYS A 188 -3.36 28.58 15.63
CA LYS A 188 -2.00 29.12 15.77
C LYS A 188 -0.95 28.25 15.08
N ILE A 189 0.12 28.87 14.60
CA ILE A 189 1.33 28.17 14.16
C ILE A 189 2.22 27.88 15.37
N THR A 190 2.51 26.61 15.64
CA THR A 190 3.27 26.16 16.82
C THR A 190 4.69 25.70 16.51
N ALA A 191 4.96 25.25 15.29
CA ALA A 191 6.30 24.85 14.84
C ALA A 191 6.50 25.09 13.34
N GLY A 192 7.77 25.06 12.91
CA GLY A 192 8.19 25.29 11.52
C GLY A 192 8.77 26.68 11.27
N ASN A 193 8.85 27.06 9.99
CA ASN A 193 9.44 28.32 9.51
C ASN A 193 8.56 29.56 9.79
N ASP A 194 9.00 30.74 9.35
CA ASP A 194 8.28 32.02 9.54
C ASP A 194 7.43 32.43 8.32
N ALA A 195 6.78 31.49 7.64
CA ALA A 195 5.87 31.83 6.54
C ALA A 195 4.58 32.50 7.05
N LEU A 196 4.06 33.42 6.24
CA LEU A 196 2.73 34.04 6.37
C LEU A 196 1.71 33.18 5.63
N LEU A 197 0.70 32.71 6.37
CA LEU A 197 -0.45 32.02 5.84
C LEU A 197 -1.61 32.97 5.80
N ARG A 198 -2.41 32.92 4.74
CA ARG A 198 -3.66 33.67 4.63
C ARG A 198 -4.84 32.71 4.54
N PHE A 199 -5.83 32.87 5.41
CA PHE A 199 -7.06 32.10 5.46
C PHE A 199 -8.25 32.96 5.04
N ALA A 200 -9.22 32.37 4.35
CA ALA A 200 -10.48 33.03 4.06
C ALA A 200 -11.35 33.11 5.33
N MET A 201 -11.91 34.30 5.59
CA MET A 201 -12.74 34.57 6.79
C MET A 201 -14.13 35.11 6.44
N SER A 202 -14.39 35.44 5.17
CA SER A 202 -15.66 36.08 4.80
C SER A 202 -16.87 35.16 5.01
N GLU A 203 -17.72 35.53 5.97
CA GLU A 203 -18.97 34.84 6.34
C GLU A 203 -19.98 34.70 5.18
N ASN A 204 -19.90 35.62 4.20
CA ASN A 204 -20.80 35.74 3.05
C ASN A 204 -20.32 35.00 1.79
N THR A 205 -19.32 34.13 1.90
CA THR A 205 -18.78 33.36 0.77
C THR A 205 -18.87 31.85 1.02
N THR A 206 -18.70 31.06 -0.04
CA THR A 206 -18.61 29.59 0.02
C THR A 206 -17.33 29.09 0.71
N LEU A 207 -16.39 29.98 1.04
CA LEU A 207 -15.10 29.67 1.65
C LEU A 207 -15.00 30.10 3.13
N SER A 208 -16.14 30.45 3.75
CA SER A 208 -16.21 30.77 5.17
C SER A 208 -15.75 29.59 6.03
N PRO A 209 -15.02 29.81 7.13
CA PRO A 209 -14.72 28.75 8.08
C PRO A 209 -16.00 28.10 8.59
N THR A 210 -16.02 26.77 8.72
CA THR A 210 -17.22 26.02 9.09
C THR A 210 -16.85 24.85 9.98
N ILE A 211 -17.72 24.48 10.91
CA ILE A 211 -17.66 23.19 11.57
C ILE A 211 -18.67 22.26 10.90
N LEU A 212 -18.21 21.11 10.41
CA LEU A 212 -19.07 20.03 9.95
C LEU A 212 -19.27 19.05 11.12
N LEU A 213 -20.51 18.93 11.60
CA LEU A 213 -20.91 17.98 12.64
C LEU A 213 -21.62 16.79 12.01
N SER A 214 -21.41 15.60 12.56
CA SER A 214 -22.04 14.36 12.10
C SER A 214 -22.52 13.49 13.25
N ASP A 215 -23.64 12.81 13.08
CA ASP A 215 -24.13 11.75 13.98
C ASP A 215 -23.37 10.41 13.81
N GLU A 216 -22.46 10.33 12.82
CA GLU A 216 -21.49 9.26 12.65
C GLU A 216 -20.46 9.29 13.78
N ASP A 217 -20.20 8.12 14.35
CA ASP A 217 -19.11 7.87 15.31
C ASP A 217 -17.98 7.12 14.61
N PRO A 218 -16.94 7.83 14.16
CA PRO A 218 -15.90 7.24 13.32
C PRO A 218 -14.76 6.60 14.14
N THR A 219 -14.92 6.41 15.45
CA THR A 219 -13.87 5.94 16.37
C THR A 219 -14.16 4.58 17.01
N ASN A 220 -15.29 3.93 16.68
CA ASN A 220 -15.71 2.68 17.31
C ASN A 220 -15.82 2.76 18.85
N GLY A 221 -16.05 3.96 19.39
CA GLY A 221 -16.36 4.22 20.80
C GLY A 221 -16.81 5.65 21.15
N GLY A 222 -16.83 6.55 20.17
CA GLY A 222 -17.16 7.95 20.38
C GLY A 222 -15.92 8.73 20.79
N VAL A 223 -15.97 10.03 20.54
CA VAL A 223 -14.81 10.89 20.83
C VAL A 223 -14.64 11.16 22.34
N ASN A 224 -15.55 10.65 23.16
CA ASN A 224 -15.45 10.61 24.62
C ASN A 224 -15.08 9.23 25.16
N SER A 225 -14.73 8.29 24.28
CA SER A 225 -14.37 6.95 24.71
C SER A 225 -13.07 6.98 25.49
N THR A 226 -13.10 6.40 26.67
CA THR A 226 -11.87 6.03 27.38
C THR A 226 -11.25 4.76 26.80
N ILE A 227 -12.04 3.95 26.09
CA ILE A 227 -11.61 2.70 25.46
C ILE A 227 -11.25 2.95 23.98
N LYS A 228 -9.98 2.84 23.64
CA LYS A 228 -9.51 2.97 22.26
C LYS A 228 -9.25 1.61 21.65
N MET A 229 -10.09 1.19 20.71
CA MET A 229 -9.89 -0.03 19.95
C MET A 229 -9.25 0.27 18.59
N PRO A 230 -8.40 -0.61 18.05
CA PRO A 230 -8.02 -0.56 16.65
C PRO A 230 -9.27 -0.52 15.76
N THR A 231 -9.25 0.32 14.73
CA THR A 231 -10.37 0.55 13.78
C THR A 231 -10.86 -0.73 13.09
N LEU A 232 -9.99 -1.74 12.98
CA LEU A 232 -10.33 -3.07 12.48
C LEU A 232 -11.43 -3.75 13.30
N PHE A 233 -11.56 -3.44 14.59
CA PHE A 233 -12.66 -3.90 15.42
C PHE A 233 -13.86 -2.98 15.18
N SER A 234 -14.64 -3.29 14.16
CA SER A 234 -15.90 -2.61 13.81
C SER A 234 -17.02 -3.62 13.59
N ASP A 235 -18.25 -3.11 13.49
CA ASP A 235 -19.37 -3.87 12.96
C ASP A 235 -19.03 -4.53 11.63
N ASN A 236 -19.63 -5.70 11.37
CA ASN A 236 -19.41 -6.50 10.17
C ASN A 236 -17.99 -7.09 10.03
N MET A 237 -17.13 -7.04 11.05
CA MET A 237 -15.81 -7.67 10.92
C MET A 237 -15.87 -9.18 10.72
N VAL A 238 -14.79 -9.73 10.13
CA VAL A 238 -14.56 -11.17 9.99
C VAL A 238 -13.40 -11.54 10.90
N LEU A 239 -13.65 -12.34 11.92
CA LEU A 239 -12.60 -12.87 12.77
C LEU A 239 -12.05 -14.18 12.19
N GLN A 240 -10.73 -14.37 12.28
CA GLN A 240 -10.06 -15.58 11.80
C GLN A 240 -10.54 -16.81 12.57
N ARG A 241 -11.03 -17.82 11.84
CA ARG A 241 -11.38 -19.14 12.36
C ARG A 241 -10.14 -19.98 12.69
N ASP A 242 -10.35 -21.01 13.50
CA ASP A 242 -9.37 -22.07 13.78
C ASP A 242 -8.03 -21.56 14.38
N LYS A 243 -8.03 -20.33 14.91
CA LYS A 243 -6.92 -19.72 15.64
C LYS A 243 -7.45 -18.96 16.87
N PRO A 244 -6.65 -18.81 17.94
CA PRO A 244 -6.98 -17.91 19.03
C PRO A 244 -7.15 -16.48 18.50
N ILE A 245 -8.20 -15.78 18.91
CA ILE A 245 -8.47 -14.41 18.47
C ILE A 245 -7.95 -13.45 19.53
N LYS A 246 -6.95 -12.64 19.18
CA LYS A 246 -6.49 -11.56 20.05
C LYS A 246 -7.42 -10.36 19.94
N VAL A 247 -8.06 -9.99 21.06
CA VAL A 247 -8.75 -8.70 21.22
C VAL A 247 -7.80 -7.80 22.01
N TYR A 248 -7.55 -6.60 21.51
CA TYR A 248 -6.60 -5.68 22.10
C TYR A 248 -7.01 -4.23 21.87
N GLY A 249 -6.58 -3.35 22.75
CA GLY A 249 -6.87 -1.93 22.71
C GLY A 249 -6.15 -1.19 23.82
N GLU A 250 -6.57 0.06 24.02
CA GLU A 250 -6.04 0.94 25.06
C GLU A 250 -7.17 1.49 25.93
N VAL A 251 -6.89 1.73 27.21
CA VAL A 251 -7.78 2.40 28.16
C VAL A 251 -6.93 3.07 29.24
N LEU A 252 -7.54 3.73 30.23
CA LEU A 252 -6.79 4.28 31.36
C LEU A 252 -5.93 3.19 32.05
N PRO A 253 -4.68 3.50 32.46
CA PRO A 253 -3.78 2.52 33.06
C PRO A 253 -4.36 1.78 34.26
N ASN A 254 -4.02 0.51 34.39
CA ASN A 254 -4.39 -0.36 35.51
C ASN A 254 -5.90 -0.58 35.73
N LEU A 255 -6.76 -0.23 34.76
CA LEU A 255 -8.19 -0.55 34.84
C LEU A 255 -8.48 -2.01 34.46
N PRO A 256 -9.47 -2.64 35.11
CA PRO A 256 -10.01 -3.91 34.63
C PRO A 256 -10.80 -3.68 33.34
N VAL A 257 -10.69 -4.64 32.41
CA VAL A 257 -11.42 -4.65 31.15
C VAL A 257 -12.19 -5.97 31.04
N VAL A 258 -13.48 -5.90 30.76
CA VAL A 258 -14.37 -7.05 30.63
C VAL A 258 -14.78 -7.18 29.16
N ILE A 259 -14.46 -8.31 28.56
CA ILE A 259 -14.77 -8.60 27.16
C ILE A 259 -15.82 -9.71 27.13
N THR A 260 -16.90 -9.52 26.39
CA THR A 260 -17.92 -10.58 26.21
C THR A 260 -17.97 -10.97 24.75
N PHE A 261 -17.90 -12.27 24.47
CA PHE A 261 -18.01 -12.82 23.12
C PHE A 261 -18.73 -14.16 23.20
N ASP A 262 -19.75 -14.33 22.35
CA ASP A 262 -20.57 -15.56 22.30
C ASP A 262 -21.17 -15.97 23.66
N GLY A 263 -21.68 -14.98 24.41
CA GLY A 263 -22.26 -15.18 25.73
C GLY A 263 -21.27 -15.55 26.83
N GLN A 264 -19.97 -15.61 26.53
CA GLN A 264 -18.91 -15.86 27.51
C GLN A 264 -18.15 -14.57 27.85
N THR A 265 -17.71 -14.47 29.09
CA THR A 265 -16.99 -13.32 29.63
C THR A 265 -15.51 -13.63 29.82
N TYR A 266 -14.65 -12.72 29.39
CA TYR A 266 -13.20 -12.77 29.46
C TYR A 266 -12.71 -11.51 30.16
N ASN A 267 -11.98 -11.68 31.25
CA ASN A 267 -11.37 -10.57 31.97
C ASN A 267 -9.97 -10.31 31.44
N ALA A 268 -9.64 -9.03 31.22
CA ALA A 268 -8.32 -8.55 30.90
C ALA A 268 -7.94 -7.44 31.88
N GLN A 269 -6.64 -7.24 32.05
CA GLN A 269 -6.11 -6.16 32.86
C GLN A 269 -5.33 -5.20 31.96
N CYS A 270 -5.64 -3.91 32.07
CA CYS A 270 -4.88 -2.86 31.42
C CYS A 270 -3.52 -2.69 32.12
N ASP A 271 -2.44 -2.60 31.35
CA ASP A 271 -1.09 -2.41 31.87
C ASP A 271 -0.82 -0.95 32.30
N ALA A 272 0.39 -0.69 32.80
CA ALA A 272 0.81 0.63 33.26
C ALA A 272 0.88 1.68 32.13
N ASN A 273 0.93 1.25 30.87
CA ASN A 273 0.96 2.10 29.69
C ASN A 273 -0.43 2.29 29.08
N GLY A 274 -1.47 1.75 29.70
CA GLY A 274 -2.83 1.87 29.19
C GLY A 274 -3.19 0.84 28.13
N LYS A 275 -2.42 -0.25 27.94
CA LYS A 275 -2.71 -1.28 26.93
C LYS A 275 -3.34 -2.52 27.56
N PHE A 276 -4.31 -3.12 26.89
CA PHE A 276 -4.88 -4.42 27.28
C PHE A 276 -4.95 -5.37 26.10
N SER A 277 -4.95 -6.67 26.40
CA SER A 277 -5.35 -7.69 25.43
C SER A 277 -5.89 -8.94 26.12
N THR A 278 -6.70 -9.70 25.40
CA THR A 278 -7.13 -11.05 25.79
C THR A 278 -7.20 -11.96 24.56
N LEU A 279 -7.24 -13.27 24.79
CA LEU A 279 -7.47 -14.27 23.76
C LEU A 279 -8.89 -14.83 23.90
N LEU A 280 -9.68 -14.73 22.83
CA LEU A 280 -10.94 -15.45 22.72
C LEU A 280 -10.66 -16.90 22.27
N PRO A 281 -11.53 -17.86 22.62
CA PRO A 281 -11.38 -19.25 22.24
C PRO A 281 -11.46 -19.42 20.73
N ILE A 282 -10.84 -20.50 20.27
CA ILE A 282 -10.88 -20.92 18.88
C ILE A 282 -12.33 -21.21 18.48
N LYS A 283 -12.73 -20.69 17.32
CA LYS A 283 -14.04 -20.90 16.72
C LYS A 283 -13.88 -21.39 15.28
N SER A 284 -14.69 -22.36 14.89
CA SER A 284 -14.80 -22.79 13.50
C SER A 284 -15.51 -21.75 12.63
N ALA A 285 -15.45 -21.93 11.31
CA ALA A 285 -16.20 -21.09 10.37
C ALA A 285 -17.68 -21.01 10.73
N SER A 286 -18.25 -19.80 10.69
CA SER A 286 -19.67 -19.59 10.91
C SER A 286 -20.13 -18.28 10.29
N ALA A 287 -21.20 -18.36 9.51
CA ALA A 287 -21.93 -17.22 8.97
C ALA A 287 -22.95 -16.63 9.96
N SER A 288 -23.15 -17.26 11.12
CA SER A 288 -23.99 -16.72 12.18
C SER A 288 -23.33 -15.48 12.79
N SER A 289 -24.14 -14.46 13.06
CA SER A 289 -23.68 -13.21 13.66
C SER A 289 -23.34 -13.41 15.14
N TYR A 290 -22.12 -13.06 15.51
CA TYR A 290 -21.69 -12.88 16.90
C TYR A 290 -21.74 -11.40 17.30
N ILE A 291 -21.75 -11.17 18.61
CA ILE A 291 -21.61 -9.85 19.24
C ILE A 291 -20.37 -9.92 20.14
N LEU A 292 -19.53 -8.89 20.02
CA LEU A 292 -18.38 -8.66 20.90
C LEU A 292 -18.65 -7.38 21.69
N THR A 293 -18.52 -7.40 23.01
CA THR A 293 -18.52 -6.18 23.82
C THR A 293 -17.20 -6.00 24.53
N VAL A 294 -16.74 -4.76 24.66
CA VAL A 294 -15.58 -4.39 25.48
C VAL A 294 -16.05 -3.36 26.50
N ALA A 295 -15.97 -3.69 27.78
CA ALA A 295 -16.45 -2.86 28.87
C ALA A 295 -15.30 -2.50 29.82
N ALA A 296 -15.16 -1.21 30.12
CA ALA A 296 -14.21 -0.68 31.09
C ALA A 296 -14.67 0.70 31.53
N ASN A 297 -14.37 1.12 32.76
CA ASN A 297 -14.63 2.49 33.23
C ASN A 297 -16.09 2.99 33.02
N ASN A 298 -17.09 2.14 33.28
CA ASN A 298 -18.52 2.42 33.05
C ASN A 298 -18.90 2.69 31.57
N GLU A 299 -18.00 2.37 30.64
CA GLU A 299 -18.21 2.43 29.22
C GLU A 299 -18.31 1.03 28.63
N ILE A 300 -19.15 0.84 27.60
CA ILE A 300 -19.31 -0.42 26.88
C ILE A 300 -19.32 -0.15 25.37
N LEU A 301 -18.29 -0.65 24.69
CA LEU A 301 -18.25 -0.75 23.23
C LEU A 301 -18.94 -2.03 22.79
N THR A 302 -19.74 -1.97 21.73
CA THR A 302 -20.46 -3.14 21.18
C THR A 302 -20.24 -3.24 19.67
N TYR A 303 -19.72 -4.38 19.23
CA TYR A 303 -19.51 -4.74 17.83
C TYR A 303 -20.46 -5.85 17.42
N LYS A 304 -21.15 -5.66 16.30
CA LYS A 304 -22.24 -6.51 15.83
C LYS A 304 -21.95 -7.11 14.46
N ASN A 305 -22.74 -8.13 14.11
CA ASN A 305 -22.61 -8.83 12.84
C ASN A 305 -21.21 -9.39 12.61
N ILE A 306 -20.57 -9.92 13.64
CA ILE A 306 -19.24 -10.53 13.50
C ILE A 306 -19.43 -11.94 12.94
N VAL A 307 -18.61 -12.34 11.97
CA VAL A 307 -18.61 -13.71 11.43
C VAL A 307 -17.23 -14.35 11.59
N MET A 308 -17.21 -15.68 11.62
CA MET A 308 -15.98 -16.46 11.73
C MET A 308 -15.59 -17.00 10.36
N GLY A 309 -14.40 -16.66 9.87
CA GLY A 309 -13.98 -16.91 8.50
C GLY A 309 -12.46 -16.96 8.32
N ASP A 310 -12.01 -17.06 7.07
CA ASP A 310 -10.58 -16.92 6.76
C ASP A 310 -10.27 -15.47 6.39
N VAL A 311 -9.26 -14.89 7.03
CA VAL A 311 -8.86 -13.49 6.85
C VAL A 311 -7.55 -13.42 6.08
N TYR A 312 -7.51 -12.63 5.01
CA TYR A 312 -6.31 -12.40 4.22
C TYR A 312 -5.89 -10.94 4.26
N LEU A 313 -4.59 -10.72 4.35
CA LEU A 313 -3.98 -9.40 4.21
C LEU A 313 -3.57 -9.19 2.75
N CYS A 314 -4.10 -8.15 2.11
CA CYS A 314 -3.89 -7.83 0.70
C CYS A 314 -2.92 -6.64 0.59
N GLY A 315 -1.66 -6.92 0.26
CA GLY A 315 -0.58 -5.94 0.23
C GLY A 315 0.08 -5.78 -1.13
N GLY A 316 0.95 -4.79 -1.22
CA GLY A 316 1.73 -4.48 -2.42
C GLY A 316 1.43 -3.07 -2.92
N GLN A 317 1.48 -2.89 -4.24
CA GLN A 317 1.40 -1.55 -4.83
C GLN A 317 0.16 -1.33 -5.70
N SER A 318 0.27 -0.47 -6.72
CA SER A 318 -0.85 -0.03 -7.54
C SER A 318 -1.62 -1.17 -8.19
N ASN A 319 -0.95 -2.27 -8.60
CA ASN A 319 -1.62 -3.43 -9.19
C ASN A 319 -2.45 -4.25 -8.17
N MET A 320 -2.09 -4.25 -6.88
CA MET A 320 -2.97 -4.73 -5.80
C MET A 320 -4.08 -3.70 -5.51
N ALA A 321 -3.73 -2.42 -5.46
CA ALA A 321 -4.65 -1.34 -5.09
C ALA A 321 -5.71 -1.05 -6.16
N MET A 322 -5.46 -1.45 -7.42
CA MET A 322 -6.30 -1.16 -8.58
C MET A 322 -7.72 -1.65 -8.35
N TYR A 323 -8.67 -0.74 -8.51
CA TYR A 323 -10.07 -1.05 -8.28
C TYR A 323 -10.64 -1.95 -9.36
N VAL A 324 -11.73 -2.67 -9.04
CA VAL A 324 -12.50 -3.43 -10.04
C VAL A 324 -12.85 -2.54 -11.24
N SER A 325 -13.26 -1.29 -11.01
CA SER A 325 -13.57 -0.31 -12.07
C SER A 325 -12.42 0.01 -13.03
N GLY A 326 -11.17 -0.28 -12.65
CA GLY A 326 -10.00 -0.16 -13.53
C GLY A 326 -9.76 -1.40 -14.40
N SER A 327 -10.41 -2.53 -14.11
CA SER A 327 -10.31 -3.74 -14.94
C SER A 327 -10.99 -3.53 -16.30
N ASN A 328 -10.79 -4.44 -17.25
CA ASN A 328 -11.50 -4.37 -18.52
C ASN A 328 -13.03 -4.42 -18.35
N ALA A 329 -13.77 -3.84 -19.31
CA ALA A 329 -15.21 -3.61 -19.19
C ALA A 329 -16.02 -4.89 -18.90
N ASP A 330 -15.64 -6.00 -19.53
CA ASP A 330 -16.30 -7.29 -19.33
C ASP A 330 -16.08 -7.82 -17.90
N GLN A 331 -14.86 -7.69 -17.37
CA GLN A 331 -14.57 -8.03 -15.97
C GLN A 331 -15.32 -7.16 -14.99
N VAL A 332 -15.47 -5.86 -15.27
CA VAL A 332 -16.28 -4.96 -14.44
C VAL A 332 -17.75 -5.39 -14.43
N ALA A 333 -18.31 -5.67 -15.61
CA ALA A 333 -19.71 -6.10 -15.74
C ALA A 333 -19.94 -7.44 -15.03
N ASN A 334 -19.05 -8.42 -15.23
CA ASN A 334 -19.12 -9.73 -14.59
C ASN A 334 -18.95 -9.63 -13.07
N ALA A 335 -18.03 -8.78 -12.59
CA ALA A 335 -17.88 -8.53 -11.17
C ALA A 335 -19.17 -7.97 -10.55
N LYS A 336 -19.80 -6.96 -11.17
CA LYS A 336 -21.07 -6.39 -10.70
C LYS A 336 -22.21 -7.40 -10.69
N ALA A 337 -22.31 -8.23 -11.73
CA ALA A 337 -23.32 -9.28 -11.80
C ALA A 337 -23.13 -10.36 -10.72
N ASP A 338 -21.92 -10.50 -10.20
CA ASP A 338 -21.48 -11.59 -9.34
C ASP A 338 -20.76 -11.07 -8.07
N ALA A 339 -21.43 -10.18 -7.33
CA ALA A 339 -20.85 -9.49 -6.18
C ALA A 339 -21.72 -9.47 -4.93
N ASN A 340 -22.88 -10.12 -4.91
CA ASN A 340 -23.78 -10.10 -3.75
C ASN A 340 -23.42 -11.19 -2.72
N TYR A 341 -22.35 -10.96 -1.97
CA TYR A 341 -21.80 -11.91 -0.99
C TYR A 341 -21.67 -11.25 0.39
N PRO A 342 -22.70 -11.30 1.25
CA PRO A 342 -22.68 -10.63 2.56
C PRO A 342 -21.57 -11.13 3.51
N ASN A 343 -21.11 -12.37 3.30
CA ASN A 343 -20.05 -13.03 4.07
C ASN A 343 -18.67 -12.94 3.42
N LEU A 344 -18.54 -12.29 2.26
CA LEU A 344 -17.27 -11.78 1.76
C LEU A 344 -17.18 -10.31 2.18
N ARG A 345 -16.19 -9.95 2.99
CA ARG A 345 -16.10 -8.61 3.58
C ARG A 345 -14.71 -8.05 3.44
N PHE A 346 -14.64 -6.74 3.26
CA PHE A 346 -13.39 -6.03 3.07
C PHE A 346 -13.23 -4.87 4.05
N PHE A 347 -11.98 -4.63 4.43
CA PHE A 347 -11.53 -3.52 5.24
C PHE A 347 -10.43 -2.78 4.49
N GLU A 348 -10.45 -1.45 4.53
CA GLU A 348 -9.45 -0.63 3.84
C GLU A 348 -8.70 0.20 4.87
N VAL A 349 -7.40 -0.06 5.02
CA VAL A 349 -6.54 0.77 5.87
C VAL A 349 -6.36 2.15 5.22
N ALA A 350 -6.40 3.18 6.05
CA ALA A 350 -6.11 4.56 5.74
C ALA A 350 -4.80 4.67 4.96
N LYS A 351 -4.87 5.24 3.77
CA LYS A 351 -3.72 5.43 2.89
C LYS A 351 -3.18 6.82 3.04
N ILE A 352 -1.86 6.93 3.17
CA ILE A 352 -1.15 8.17 2.86
C ILE A 352 -1.26 8.40 1.36
N VAL A 353 -1.30 9.64 0.86
CA VAL A 353 -1.15 9.91 -0.57
C VAL A 353 -0.14 11.03 -0.79
N SER A 354 -0.06 11.49 -2.05
CA SER A 354 0.48 12.77 -2.46
C SER A 354 0.19 13.89 -1.44
N GLY A 355 1.15 14.11 -0.55
CA GLY A 355 1.25 15.22 0.38
C GLY A 355 1.47 14.83 1.83
N GLY A 356 1.65 13.54 2.10
CA GLY A 356 1.71 13.05 3.48
C GLY A 356 0.37 13.07 4.21
N VAL A 357 -0.64 13.70 3.60
CA VAL A 357 -2.03 13.67 4.05
C VAL A 357 -2.59 12.26 3.86
N LEU A 358 -3.25 11.75 4.89
CA LEU A 358 -4.10 10.57 4.80
C LEU A 358 -5.40 11.00 4.10
N ILE A 359 -5.66 10.62 2.83
CA ILE A 359 -6.96 10.93 2.17
C ILE A 359 -8.11 10.30 2.95
N ASN A 360 -7.86 9.10 3.46
CA ASN A 360 -8.72 8.49 4.44
C ASN A 360 -8.09 8.76 5.79
N ALA A 361 -8.40 9.92 6.39
CA ALA A 361 -7.96 10.26 7.75
C ALA A 361 -8.37 9.20 8.78
N LYS A 362 -9.28 8.30 8.40
CA LYS A 362 -9.76 7.16 9.17
C LYS A 362 -9.84 5.93 8.27
N ASP A 363 -9.55 4.77 8.84
CA ASP A 363 -9.72 3.51 8.14
C ASP A 363 -11.19 3.31 7.77
N ASN A 364 -11.47 2.64 6.65
CA ASN A 364 -12.86 2.33 6.29
C ASN A 364 -13.30 1.08 7.04
N PRO A 365 -14.45 1.12 7.75
CA PRO A 365 -14.96 -0.03 8.48
C PRO A 365 -15.27 -1.20 7.54
N TRP A 366 -15.44 -2.39 8.10
CA TRP A 366 -15.75 -3.59 7.34
C TRP A 366 -17.04 -3.45 6.55
N LYS A 367 -16.96 -3.75 5.25
CA LYS A 367 -18.08 -3.70 4.31
C LYS A 367 -18.23 -5.03 3.60
N SER A 368 -19.46 -5.49 3.45
CA SER A 368 -19.78 -6.65 2.62
C SER A 368 -19.57 -6.35 1.13
N ALA A 369 -19.18 -7.38 0.38
CA ALA A 369 -19.20 -7.39 -1.08
C ALA A 369 -20.64 -7.23 -1.57
N LEU A 370 -20.88 -6.11 -2.24
CA LEU A 370 -22.09 -5.78 -2.97
C LEU A 370 -21.71 -5.12 -4.30
N PRO A 371 -22.54 -5.24 -5.36
CA PRO A 371 -22.21 -4.73 -6.70
C PRO A 371 -21.75 -3.27 -6.78
N ASP A 372 -22.35 -2.39 -5.97
CA ASP A 372 -22.07 -0.96 -5.90
C ASP A 372 -20.79 -0.62 -5.12
N ARG A 373 -20.34 -1.52 -4.24
CA ARG A 373 -19.19 -1.27 -3.36
C ARG A 373 -17.89 -1.83 -3.91
N ILE A 374 -17.94 -3.00 -4.54
CA ILE A 374 -16.74 -3.68 -5.05
C ILE A 374 -16.07 -2.93 -6.19
N VAL A 375 -16.79 -2.04 -6.89
CA VAL A 375 -16.27 -1.27 -8.02
C VAL A 375 -15.13 -0.33 -7.62
N ASN A 376 -15.11 0.11 -6.37
CA ASN A 376 -14.11 1.00 -5.78
C ASN A 376 -13.21 0.26 -4.79
N TRP A 377 -13.02 -1.05 -5.00
CA TRP A 377 -12.19 -1.90 -4.15
C TRP A 377 -11.27 -2.79 -4.99
N SER A 378 -10.20 -3.31 -4.37
CA SER A 378 -9.14 -4.07 -5.06
C SER A 378 -9.69 -5.19 -5.94
N ALA A 379 -9.37 -5.14 -7.24
CA ALA A 379 -9.84 -6.11 -8.22
C ALA A 379 -9.29 -7.51 -7.97
N VAL A 380 -7.97 -7.63 -7.79
CA VAL A 380 -7.31 -8.93 -7.58
C VAL A 380 -7.78 -9.56 -6.29
N ALA A 381 -7.79 -8.80 -5.18
CA ALA A 381 -8.25 -9.31 -3.90
C ALA A 381 -9.74 -9.70 -3.94
N PHE A 382 -10.60 -8.90 -4.58
CA PHE A 382 -12.02 -9.23 -4.72
C PHE A 382 -12.22 -10.54 -5.46
N PHE A 383 -11.59 -10.72 -6.62
CA PHE A 383 -11.77 -11.93 -7.42
C PHE A 383 -11.24 -13.18 -6.70
N VAL A 384 -10.07 -13.10 -6.05
CA VAL A 384 -9.55 -14.20 -5.24
C VAL A 384 -10.53 -14.53 -4.10
N GLY A 385 -10.96 -13.54 -3.33
CA GLY A 385 -11.84 -13.74 -2.18
C GLY A 385 -13.24 -14.23 -2.57
N ARG A 386 -13.80 -13.73 -3.66
CA ARG A 386 -15.11 -14.17 -4.20
C ARG A 386 -15.08 -15.64 -4.59
N ASP A 387 -14.11 -16.04 -5.39
CA ASP A 387 -14.04 -17.40 -5.90
C ASP A 387 -13.65 -18.38 -4.79
N LEU A 388 -12.80 -17.96 -3.85
CA LEU A 388 -12.50 -18.74 -2.64
C LEU A 388 -13.72 -18.89 -1.74
N HIS A 389 -14.48 -17.82 -1.51
CA HIS A 389 -15.72 -17.85 -0.74
C HIS A 389 -16.73 -18.83 -1.34
N LYS A 390 -16.91 -18.80 -2.68
CA LYS A 390 -17.77 -19.75 -3.41
C LYS A 390 -17.31 -21.19 -3.27
N HIS A 391 -16.01 -21.40 -3.41
CA HIS A 391 -15.40 -22.73 -3.37
C HIS A 391 -15.50 -23.37 -1.98
N LEU A 392 -15.23 -22.61 -0.92
CA LEU A 392 -15.22 -23.12 0.45
C LEU A 392 -16.58 -23.03 1.15
N ASN A 393 -17.47 -22.15 0.69
CA ASN A 393 -18.69 -21.76 1.38
C ASN A 393 -18.43 -21.28 2.84
N VAL A 394 -17.36 -20.51 3.02
CA VAL A 394 -16.88 -19.99 4.33
C VAL A 394 -16.78 -18.47 4.24
N PRO A 395 -17.13 -17.69 5.30
CA PRO A 395 -16.90 -16.25 5.29
C PRO A 395 -15.44 -15.89 5.02
N ILE A 396 -15.21 -14.87 4.20
CA ILE A 396 -13.85 -14.41 3.84
C ILE A 396 -13.71 -12.94 4.22
N GLY A 397 -12.66 -12.62 4.98
CA GLY A 397 -12.26 -11.25 5.30
C GLY A 397 -11.05 -10.84 4.49
N LEU A 398 -11.06 -9.66 3.87
CA LEU A 398 -9.93 -9.14 3.12
C LEU A 398 -9.53 -7.76 3.65
N ILE A 399 -8.30 -7.63 4.14
CA ILE A 399 -7.76 -6.38 4.69
C ILE A 399 -6.80 -5.79 3.67
N ASN A 400 -7.12 -4.65 3.08
CA ASN A 400 -6.26 -4.01 2.09
C ASN A 400 -5.27 -3.04 2.74
N VAL A 401 -3.98 -3.30 2.52
CA VAL A 401 -2.84 -2.50 2.96
C VAL A 401 -1.93 -2.10 1.80
N SER A 402 -2.45 -2.12 0.57
CA SER A 402 -1.67 -1.74 -0.62
C SER A 402 -1.56 -0.22 -0.82
N HIS A 403 -0.46 0.23 -1.42
CA HIS A 403 -0.23 1.64 -1.74
C HIS A 403 0.47 1.84 -3.10
N GLY A 404 -0.10 2.67 -3.97
CA GLY A 404 0.42 2.89 -5.32
C GLY A 404 1.84 3.45 -5.35
N GLY A 405 2.72 2.91 -6.20
CA GLY A 405 4.12 3.35 -6.29
C GLY A 405 4.98 2.99 -5.08
N ALA A 406 4.46 2.18 -4.14
CA ALA A 406 5.18 1.77 -2.96
C ALA A 406 6.18 0.64 -3.26
N PRO A 407 7.44 0.80 -2.86
CA PRO A 407 8.45 -0.24 -2.91
C PRO A 407 8.40 -1.11 -1.64
N SER A 408 8.85 -2.36 -1.73
CA SER A 408 8.75 -3.35 -0.65
C SER A 408 9.39 -2.90 0.67
N ASP A 409 10.49 -2.15 0.61
CA ASP A 409 11.21 -1.63 1.78
C ASP A 409 10.39 -0.61 2.60
N ALA A 410 9.39 0.04 2.01
CA ALA A 410 8.49 0.92 2.75
C ALA A 410 7.59 0.16 3.74
N PHE A 411 7.36 -1.15 3.50
CA PHE A 411 6.47 -2.00 4.29
C PHE A 411 7.16 -2.79 5.41
N ILE A 412 8.50 -2.68 5.52
CA ILE A 412 9.30 -3.39 6.53
C ILE A 412 9.41 -2.55 7.81
N SER A 413 9.25 -3.17 8.96
CA SER A 413 9.36 -2.51 10.26
C SER A 413 10.75 -1.91 10.52
N PRO A 414 10.84 -0.77 11.24
CA PRO A 414 12.14 -0.23 11.67
C PRO A 414 12.94 -1.23 12.50
N GLU A 415 12.26 -2.07 13.29
CA GLU A 415 12.87 -3.09 14.13
C GLU A 415 13.53 -4.20 13.30
N ALA A 416 12.86 -4.70 12.25
CA ALA A 416 13.45 -5.73 11.39
C ALA A 416 14.75 -5.25 10.73
N TYR A 417 14.81 -3.98 10.35
CA TYR A 417 16.03 -3.38 9.86
C TYR A 417 17.10 -3.24 10.95
N ALA A 418 16.75 -2.72 12.12
CA ALA A 418 17.69 -2.57 13.23
C ALA A 418 18.32 -3.91 13.66
N ASN A 419 17.56 -5.01 13.54
CA ASN A 419 17.97 -6.35 13.97
C ASN A 419 18.71 -7.16 12.88
N ASP A 420 18.77 -6.67 11.64
CA ASP A 420 19.39 -7.40 10.52
C ASP A 420 20.26 -6.44 9.67
N PRO A 421 21.59 -6.39 9.92
CA PRO A 421 22.50 -5.50 9.20
C PRO A 421 22.56 -5.74 7.69
N VAL A 422 22.28 -6.96 7.23
CA VAL A 422 22.27 -7.28 5.79
C VAL A 422 21.02 -6.68 5.15
N LEU A 423 19.87 -6.79 5.82
CA LEU A 423 18.63 -6.17 5.39
C LEU A 423 18.68 -4.64 5.45
N ASP A 424 19.27 -4.08 6.50
CA ASP A 424 19.47 -2.63 6.66
C ASP A 424 20.34 -2.05 5.54
N ALA A 425 21.46 -2.71 5.23
CA ALA A 425 22.35 -2.30 4.14
C ALA A 425 21.74 -2.45 2.74
N ALA A 426 20.65 -3.20 2.59
CA ALA A 426 19.95 -3.40 1.32
C ALA A 426 18.86 -2.36 1.03
N LYS A 427 18.58 -1.45 1.99
CA LYS A 427 17.59 -0.37 1.82
C LYS A 427 17.88 0.48 0.60
N ARG A 428 16.83 0.94 -0.06
CA ARG A 428 16.94 2.05 -1.01
C ARG A 428 17.15 3.35 -0.22
N PRO A 429 17.75 4.39 -0.83
CA PRO A 429 17.84 5.71 -0.23
C PRO A 429 16.46 6.23 0.16
N ASN A 430 16.40 7.05 1.22
CA ASN A 430 15.17 7.77 1.57
C ASN A 430 14.70 8.60 0.38
N ALA A 431 13.41 8.49 0.07
CA ALA A 431 12.80 9.33 -0.94
C ALA A 431 12.66 10.77 -0.41
N THR A 432 12.63 11.74 -1.30
CA THR A 432 12.52 13.17 -0.95
C THR A 432 11.14 13.72 -1.28
N GLY A 433 10.81 14.85 -0.64
CA GLY A 433 9.53 15.52 -0.82
C GLY A 433 8.35 14.59 -0.58
N ILE A 434 7.40 14.64 -1.50
CA ILE A 434 6.12 13.94 -1.38
C ILE A 434 6.22 12.41 -1.39
N PHE A 435 7.30 11.87 -1.96
CA PHE A 435 7.53 10.43 -2.02
C PHE A 435 8.04 9.86 -0.70
N SER A 436 8.59 10.70 0.18
CA SER A 436 9.14 10.27 1.49
C SER A 436 8.12 9.55 2.37
N TYR A 437 6.84 9.89 2.22
CA TYR A 437 5.75 9.34 3.03
C TYR A 437 5.36 7.90 2.69
N TYR A 438 5.73 7.40 1.51
CA TYR A 438 5.31 6.06 1.06
C TYR A 438 6.38 5.27 0.29
N GLN A 439 7.51 5.90 -0.05
CA GLN A 439 8.65 5.25 -0.70
C GLN A 439 9.91 5.19 0.17
N SER A 440 9.97 5.88 1.31
CA SER A 440 11.08 5.71 2.23
C SER A 440 10.95 4.39 3.01
N PRO A 441 12.06 3.72 3.34
CA PRO A 441 12.04 2.55 4.20
C PRO A 441 11.18 2.76 5.46
N SER A 442 10.37 1.75 5.80
CA SER A 442 9.46 1.73 6.96
C SER A 442 8.34 2.78 7.04
N SER A 443 8.21 3.66 6.04
CA SER A 443 7.17 4.71 6.03
C SER A 443 5.75 4.12 6.06
N LEU A 444 5.45 3.16 5.19
CA LEU A 444 4.14 2.50 5.14
C LEU A 444 3.94 1.46 6.23
N TYR A 445 5.01 0.84 6.72
CA TYR A 445 4.92 0.01 7.92
C TYR A 445 4.32 0.82 9.07
N THR A 446 4.92 1.98 9.35
CA THR A 446 4.53 2.84 10.47
C THR A 446 3.11 3.36 10.30
N ALA A 447 2.75 3.75 9.08
CA ALA A 447 1.47 4.40 8.80
C ALA A 447 0.29 3.44 8.60
N MET A 448 0.54 2.21 8.13
CA MET A 448 -0.49 1.28 7.69
C MET A 448 -0.38 -0.08 8.37
N ILE A 449 0.79 -0.74 8.29
CA ILE A 449 0.93 -2.15 8.72
C ILE A 449 0.86 -2.28 10.24
N SER A 450 1.47 -1.35 10.97
CA SER A 450 1.46 -1.30 12.44
C SER A 450 0.04 -1.29 13.04
N LYS A 451 -0.95 -0.76 12.30
CA LYS A 451 -2.35 -0.65 12.71
C LYS A 451 -3.10 -1.99 12.69
N VAL A 452 -2.65 -2.92 11.86
CA VAL A 452 -3.28 -4.24 11.66
C VAL A 452 -2.40 -5.38 12.16
N ALA A 453 -1.14 -5.11 12.50
CA ALA A 453 -0.23 -6.08 13.09
C ALA A 453 -0.83 -6.73 14.35
N GLY A 454 -0.65 -8.04 14.48
CA GLY A 454 -1.23 -8.83 15.57
C GLY A 454 -2.69 -9.24 15.38
N TYR A 455 -3.39 -8.78 14.34
CA TYR A 455 -4.68 -9.35 13.96
C TYR A 455 -4.48 -10.73 13.31
N PRO A 456 -5.10 -11.81 13.82
CA PRO A 456 -4.89 -13.14 13.25
C PRO A 456 -5.34 -13.21 11.79
N ILE A 457 -4.47 -13.76 10.94
CA ILE A 457 -4.72 -13.92 9.50
C ILE A 457 -4.38 -15.34 9.03
N LYS A 458 -5.00 -15.75 7.93
CA LYS A 458 -4.79 -17.02 7.23
C LYS A 458 -3.58 -16.98 6.29
N GLY A 459 -3.32 -15.84 5.67
CA GLY A 459 -2.24 -15.65 4.72
C GLY A 459 -2.18 -14.25 4.13
N VAL A 460 -1.16 -14.01 3.31
CA VAL A 460 -0.93 -12.74 2.61
C VAL A 460 -1.14 -12.92 1.11
N LEU A 461 -1.88 -12.00 0.49
CA LEU A 461 -1.96 -11.83 -0.95
C LEU A 461 -1.14 -10.60 -1.33
N TRP A 462 -0.08 -10.77 -2.12
CA TRP A 462 0.90 -9.74 -2.40
C TRP A 462 1.05 -9.48 -3.91
N TYR A 463 0.91 -8.23 -4.35
CA TYR A 463 1.17 -7.86 -5.74
C TYR A 463 2.04 -6.61 -5.82
N GLN A 464 3.33 -6.84 -5.99
CA GLN A 464 4.38 -5.83 -6.11
C GLN A 464 5.59 -6.40 -6.84
N ALA A 465 6.28 -5.52 -7.55
CA ALA A 465 7.73 -5.32 -7.55
C ALA A 465 8.15 -4.07 -8.35
N GLU A 466 7.20 -3.39 -9.01
CA GLU A 466 7.46 -2.39 -10.05
C GLU A 466 8.34 -1.23 -9.55
N ALA A 467 8.08 -0.73 -8.33
CA ALA A 467 8.89 0.34 -7.72
C ALA A 467 10.29 -0.11 -7.27
N ASN A 468 10.54 -1.42 -7.18
CA ASN A 468 11.85 -2.00 -6.91
C ASN A 468 12.59 -2.47 -8.18
N ALA A 469 11.94 -2.45 -9.36
CA ALA A 469 12.55 -3.02 -10.57
C ALA A 469 13.84 -2.28 -11.02
N SER A 470 13.93 -0.98 -10.74
CA SER A 470 15.15 -0.18 -10.95
C SER A 470 16.23 -0.40 -9.89
N PHE A 471 15.92 -1.13 -8.81
CA PHE A 471 16.79 -1.51 -7.69
C PHE A 471 16.78 -3.03 -7.49
N TRP A 472 16.67 -3.79 -8.58
CA TRP A 472 16.50 -5.24 -8.52
C TRP A 472 17.63 -5.93 -7.77
N GLN A 473 18.85 -5.39 -7.79
CA GLN A 473 20.04 -5.96 -7.13
C GLN A 473 19.85 -6.18 -5.63
N SER A 474 19.14 -5.27 -4.93
CA SER A 474 18.85 -5.42 -3.50
C SER A 474 17.49 -6.08 -3.23
N TYR A 475 16.67 -6.25 -4.27
CA TYR A 475 15.28 -6.67 -4.12
C TYR A 475 15.13 -8.06 -3.49
N LYS A 476 16.04 -9.00 -3.78
CA LYS A 476 15.99 -10.34 -3.15
C LYS A 476 16.08 -10.26 -1.63
N THR A 477 17.05 -9.50 -1.11
CA THR A 477 17.23 -9.28 0.33
C THR A 477 16.03 -8.57 0.93
N ILE A 478 15.55 -7.51 0.28
CA ILE A 478 14.40 -6.73 0.75
C ILE A 478 13.12 -7.59 0.78
N PHE A 479 12.84 -8.35 -0.28
CA PHE A 479 11.61 -9.13 -0.35
C PHE A 479 11.61 -10.29 0.65
N LYS A 480 12.74 -10.99 0.84
CA LYS A 480 12.88 -11.99 1.91
C LYS A 480 12.76 -11.36 3.30
N GLY A 481 13.36 -10.19 3.50
CA GLY A 481 13.25 -9.43 4.75
C GLY A 481 11.82 -9.04 5.08
N LEU A 482 11.05 -8.59 4.09
CA LEU A 482 9.63 -8.26 4.23
C LEU A 482 8.80 -9.48 4.66
N ILE A 483 8.97 -10.62 3.98
CA ILE A 483 8.25 -11.86 4.32
C ILE A 483 8.55 -12.27 5.77
N LYS A 484 9.84 -12.25 6.15
CA LYS A 484 10.29 -12.58 7.51
C LYS A 484 9.74 -11.61 8.56
N ASP A 485 9.77 -10.31 8.28
CA ASP A 485 9.26 -9.28 9.18
C ASP A 485 7.76 -9.48 9.41
N TRP A 486 6.94 -9.58 8.36
CA TRP A 486 5.50 -9.74 8.54
C TRP A 486 5.13 -11.04 9.25
N ARG A 487 5.81 -12.15 8.99
CA ARG A 487 5.66 -13.38 9.80
C ARG A 487 5.92 -13.15 11.29
N THR A 488 6.85 -12.26 11.62
CA THR A 488 7.12 -11.85 13.00
C THR A 488 6.01 -10.94 13.54
N GLN A 489 5.61 -9.91 12.80
CA GLN A 489 4.57 -8.94 13.20
C GLN A 489 3.19 -9.57 13.39
N PHE A 490 2.91 -10.66 12.66
CA PHE A 490 1.67 -11.43 12.80
C PHE A 490 1.82 -12.68 13.68
N ASN A 491 3.00 -12.92 14.25
CA ASN A 491 3.32 -14.07 15.10
C ASN A 491 3.00 -15.43 14.44
N GLU A 492 3.38 -15.58 13.17
CA GLU A 492 3.10 -16.75 12.35
C GLU A 492 4.33 -17.08 11.48
N PRO A 493 5.32 -17.83 12.00
CA PRO A 493 6.59 -18.10 11.30
C PRO A 493 6.45 -18.82 9.96
N THR A 494 5.34 -19.52 9.74
CA THR A 494 5.02 -20.24 8.50
C THR A 494 3.82 -19.62 7.78
N LEU A 495 3.52 -18.33 8.02
CA LEU A 495 2.40 -17.64 7.37
C LEU A 495 2.50 -17.81 5.84
N PRO A 496 1.47 -18.36 5.18
CA PRO A 496 1.44 -18.49 3.73
C PRO A 496 1.53 -17.13 3.05
N TRP A 497 2.49 -16.98 2.13
CA TRP A 497 2.71 -15.75 1.38
C TRP A 497 2.56 -15.98 -0.12
N LEU A 498 1.49 -15.44 -0.70
CA LEU A 498 1.12 -15.71 -2.08
C LEU A 498 1.32 -14.43 -2.86
N PHE A 499 2.14 -14.49 -3.90
CA PHE A 499 2.51 -13.29 -4.64
C PHE A 499 2.43 -13.45 -6.16
N VAL A 500 2.29 -12.33 -6.84
CA VAL A 500 2.25 -12.27 -8.30
C VAL A 500 3.65 -11.95 -8.83
N GLN A 501 4.21 -12.82 -9.68
CA GLN A 501 5.40 -12.48 -10.47
C GLN A 501 5.02 -11.38 -11.46
N LEU A 502 5.88 -10.37 -11.63
CA LEU A 502 5.57 -9.23 -12.49
C LEU A 502 5.16 -9.69 -13.91
N PRO A 503 4.13 -9.05 -14.49
CA PRO A 503 3.76 -9.26 -15.88
C PRO A 503 4.82 -8.65 -16.81
N SER A 504 4.76 -8.93 -18.11
CA SER A 504 5.62 -8.23 -19.08
C SER A 504 5.33 -6.73 -19.10
N PHE A 505 6.37 -5.89 -19.10
CA PHE A 505 6.23 -4.43 -19.22
C PHE A 505 7.55 -3.84 -19.71
N ASP A 506 7.49 -2.84 -20.59
CA ASP A 506 8.69 -2.10 -20.99
C ASP A 506 8.76 -0.78 -20.19
N PRO A 507 9.65 -0.66 -19.17
CA PRO A 507 9.80 0.57 -18.41
C PRO A 507 10.36 1.73 -19.23
N GLY A 508 10.91 1.48 -20.43
CA GLY A 508 11.63 2.46 -21.21
C GLY A 508 12.95 2.88 -20.55
N GLY A 509 13.86 3.48 -21.33
CA GLY A 509 15.14 4.00 -20.80
C GLY A 509 16.17 2.95 -20.35
N ASP A 510 15.82 1.66 -20.34
CA ASP A 510 16.73 0.55 -20.06
C ASP A 510 17.42 0.06 -21.35
N ALA A 511 18.69 0.42 -21.54
CA ALA A 511 19.48 -0.01 -22.69
C ALA A 511 19.68 -1.53 -22.77
N THR A 512 19.65 -2.23 -21.62
CA THR A 512 19.79 -3.69 -21.57
C THR A 512 18.48 -4.40 -21.90
N LYS A 513 17.35 -3.76 -21.57
CA LYS A 513 16.00 -4.33 -21.59
C LYS A 513 15.85 -5.55 -20.67
N LEU A 514 16.61 -5.63 -19.58
CA LEU A 514 16.65 -6.78 -18.67
C LEU A 514 16.22 -6.47 -17.23
N THR A 515 16.16 -5.21 -16.79
CA THR A 515 15.89 -4.85 -15.39
C THR A 515 14.59 -5.48 -14.84
N TRP A 516 13.55 -5.51 -15.66
CA TRP A 516 12.27 -6.12 -15.32
C TRP A 516 12.34 -7.66 -15.36
N ALA A 517 13.13 -8.24 -16.27
CA ALA A 517 13.40 -9.67 -16.30
C ALA A 517 14.16 -10.15 -15.05
N GLU A 518 15.18 -9.40 -14.61
CA GLU A 518 15.94 -9.68 -13.39
C GLU A 518 15.05 -9.66 -12.15
N THR A 519 14.11 -8.71 -12.09
CA THR A 519 13.13 -8.65 -10.99
C THR A 519 12.23 -9.90 -10.95
N ARG A 520 11.78 -10.38 -12.12
CA ARG A 520 10.99 -11.63 -12.23
C ARG A 520 11.80 -12.87 -11.85
N ASP A 521 13.09 -12.90 -12.20
CA ASP A 521 14.00 -13.96 -11.80
C ASP A 521 14.19 -14.00 -10.28
N ILE A 522 14.35 -12.84 -9.64
CA ILE A 522 14.41 -12.75 -8.18
C ILE A 522 13.12 -13.25 -7.52
N GLN A 523 11.97 -12.90 -8.07
CA GLN A 523 10.68 -13.41 -7.61
C GLN A 523 10.63 -14.96 -7.68
N LEU A 524 11.12 -15.55 -8.78
CA LEU A 524 11.24 -17.00 -8.91
C LEU A 524 12.22 -17.60 -7.88
N GLN A 525 13.36 -16.95 -7.65
CA GLN A 525 14.36 -17.39 -6.66
C GLN A 525 13.79 -17.38 -5.23
N VAL A 526 13.09 -16.31 -4.84
CA VAL A 526 12.44 -16.23 -3.52
C VAL A 526 11.41 -17.34 -3.34
N TRP A 527 10.60 -17.61 -4.38
CA TRP A 527 9.63 -18.71 -4.35
C TRP A 527 10.29 -20.08 -4.19
N LYS A 528 11.41 -20.33 -4.88
CA LYS A 528 12.18 -21.59 -4.76
C LYS A 528 12.78 -21.79 -3.36
N GLU A 529 13.13 -20.70 -2.68
CA GLU A 529 13.83 -20.73 -1.39
C GLU A 529 12.89 -20.81 -0.17
N ASP A 530 11.60 -20.48 -0.32
CA ASP A 530 10.64 -20.45 0.78
C ASP A 530 9.42 -21.35 0.50
N PRO A 531 9.31 -22.51 1.18
CA PRO A 531 8.24 -23.47 0.93
C PRO A 531 6.86 -22.99 1.35
N ASN A 532 6.76 -21.92 2.17
CA ASN A 532 5.49 -21.33 2.57
C ASN A 532 5.09 -20.17 1.65
N THR A 533 5.59 -20.17 0.41
CA THR A 533 5.23 -19.20 -0.62
C THR A 533 4.58 -19.83 -1.84
N GLY A 534 3.67 -19.07 -2.45
CA GLY A 534 3.06 -19.42 -3.74
C GLY A 534 3.26 -18.29 -4.73
N MET A 535 3.66 -18.60 -5.96
CA MET A 535 3.93 -17.60 -6.99
C MET A 535 2.98 -17.77 -8.19
N ALA A 536 2.17 -16.75 -8.47
CA ALA A 536 1.35 -16.68 -9.66
C ALA A 536 2.15 -16.03 -10.80
N VAL A 537 2.48 -16.79 -11.84
CA VAL A 537 3.19 -16.27 -13.02
C VAL A 537 2.21 -15.55 -13.95
N THR A 538 2.53 -14.30 -14.31
CA THR A 538 1.64 -13.43 -15.13
C THR A 538 2.32 -12.79 -16.33
N ILE A 539 3.45 -13.34 -16.76
CA ILE A 539 4.27 -12.85 -17.86
C ILE A 539 3.46 -12.51 -19.14
N ASP A 540 2.45 -13.30 -19.46
CA ASP A 540 1.59 -13.16 -20.64
C ASP A 540 0.49 -12.09 -20.53
N LEU A 541 0.23 -11.57 -19.32
CA LEU A 541 -0.86 -10.62 -19.07
C LEU A 541 -0.43 -9.15 -19.18
N GLY A 542 0.83 -8.91 -19.51
CA GLY A 542 1.44 -7.59 -19.54
C GLY A 542 1.18 -6.77 -20.81
N GLU A 543 1.31 -5.45 -20.70
CA GLU A 543 1.18 -4.50 -21.82
C GLU A 543 2.45 -3.65 -21.91
N ALA A 544 2.99 -3.43 -23.11
CA ALA A 544 4.29 -2.76 -23.26
C ALA A 544 4.30 -1.33 -22.69
N THR A 545 3.21 -0.58 -22.89
CA THR A 545 3.09 0.83 -22.52
C THR A 545 2.18 1.08 -21.31
N ASN A 546 1.69 0.02 -20.67
CA ASN A 546 0.80 0.13 -19.53
C ASN A 546 1.26 -0.83 -18.42
N ILE A 547 1.85 -0.23 -17.39
CA ILE A 547 2.34 -0.94 -16.20
C ILE A 547 1.20 -1.54 -15.35
N HIS A 548 -0.06 -1.19 -15.63
CA HIS A 548 -1.26 -1.67 -14.93
C HIS A 548 -2.13 -2.53 -15.86
N PRO A 549 -1.79 -3.81 -16.07
CA PRO A 549 -2.56 -4.66 -16.97
C PRO A 549 -4.00 -4.81 -16.53
N THR A 550 -4.94 -4.75 -17.47
CA THR A 550 -6.38 -4.67 -17.16
C THR A 550 -7.06 -6.02 -16.93
N ASP A 551 -6.43 -7.15 -17.30
CA ASP A 551 -6.92 -8.50 -16.99
C ASP A 551 -6.56 -8.90 -15.55
N LYS A 552 -7.34 -8.39 -14.59
CA LYS A 552 -7.15 -8.71 -13.17
C LYS A 552 -7.75 -10.04 -12.77
N TYR A 553 -8.75 -10.51 -13.50
CA TYR A 553 -9.37 -11.79 -13.18
C TYR A 553 -8.44 -12.97 -13.47
N THR A 554 -7.68 -12.96 -14.57
CA THR A 554 -6.72 -14.05 -14.84
C THR A 554 -5.57 -14.06 -13.82
N VAL A 555 -5.09 -12.89 -13.39
CA VAL A 555 -4.15 -12.78 -12.26
C VAL A 555 -4.74 -13.44 -11.01
N ALA A 556 -5.99 -13.10 -10.66
CA ALA A 556 -6.68 -13.64 -9.50
C ALA A 556 -6.87 -15.15 -9.59
N LYS A 557 -7.24 -15.71 -10.75
CA LYS A 557 -7.38 -17.17 -10.94
C LYS A 557 -6.06 -17.92 -10.67
N ARG A 558 -4.94 -17.38 -11.17
CA ARG A 558 -3.60 -17.97 -10.95
C ARG A 558 -3.15 -17.84 -9.51
N MET A 559 -3.49 -16.75 -8.84
CA MET A 559 -3.26 -16.60 -7.39
C MET A 559 -4.16 -17.55 -6.58
N LEU A 560 -5.41 -17.76 -6.97
CA LEU A 560 -6.36 -18.63 -6.28
C LEU A 560 -5.91 -20.09 -6.27
N VAL A 561 -5.35 -20.63 -7.36
CA VAL A 561 -4.83 -22.00 -7.35
C VAL A 561 -3.62 -22.15 -6.42
N GLN A 562 -2.81 -21.10 -6.25
CA GLN A 562 -1.78 -21.06 -5.20
C GLN A 562 -2.39 -21.09 -3.81
N VAL A 563 -3.46 -20.31 -3.56
CA VAL A 563 -4.21 -20.33 -2.29
C VAL A 563 -4.71 -21.74 -1.98
N ARG A 564 -5.43 -22.35 -2.90
CA ARG A 564 -6.06 -23.67 -2.71
C ARG A 564 -5.03 -24.76 -2.41
N ALA A 565 -3.91 -24.77 -3.15
CA ALA A 565 -2.87 -25.76 -2.93
C ALA A 565 -2.07 -25.51 -1.64
N LEU A 566 -1.56 -24.29 -1.44
CA LEU A 566 -0.64 -23.99 -0.35
C LEU A 566 -1.34 -23.85 1.01
N VAL A 567 -2.51 -23.21 1.04
CA VAL A 567 -3.23 -22.90 2.29
C VAL A 567 -4.19 -24.02 2.69
N TYR A 568 -4.82 -24.68 1.71
CA TYR A 568 -5.84 -25.70 1.95
C TYR A 568 -5.38 -27.12 1.59
N GLY A 569 -4.15 -27.29 1.10
CA GLY A 569 -3.58 -28.62 0.79
C GLY A 569 -4.23 -29.33 -0.40
N GLU A 570 -4.98 -28.60 -1.24
CA GLU A 570 -5.66 -29.21 -2.38
C GLU A 570 -4.66 -29.71 -3.43
N GLN A 571 -4.88 -30.95 -3.89
CA GLN A 571 -4.04 -31.60 -4.89
C GLN A 571 -4.46 -31.18 -6.31
N ILE A 572 -4.10 -29.95 -6.70
CA ILE A 572 -4.40 -29.36 -8.01
C ILE A 572 -3.13 -28.84 -8.70
N THR A 573 -3.15 -28.76 -10.03
CA THR A 573 -2.13 -28.03 -10.78
C THR A 573 -2.19 -26.55 -10.41
N HIS A 574 -1.12 -26.05 -9.79
CA HIS A 574 -1.02 -24.65 -9.35
C HIS A 574 0.30 -24.01 -9.76
N LYS A 575 1.41 -24.75 -9.74
CA LYS A 575 2.75 -24.25 -10.08
C LYS A 575 2.93 -24.17 -11.59
N SER A 576 3.37 -23.01 -12.07
CA SER A 576 3.85 -22.87 -13.44
C SER A 576 5.06 -23.79 -13.70
N PRO A 577 5.24 -24.27 -14.95
CA PRO A 577 6.45 -24.96 -15.35
C PRO A 577 7.68 -24.10 -15.09
N ILE A 578 8.76 -24.71 -14.63
CA ILE A 578 10.03 -24.04 -14.38
C ILE A 578 11.18 -24.85 -14.95
N TYR A 579 12.24 -24.16 -15.37
CA TYR A 579 13.48 -24.83 -15.74
C TYR A 579 14.03 -25.67 -14.57
N GLN A 580 14.38 -26.91 -14.88
CA GLN A 580 14.99 -27.87 -13.96
C GLN A 580 16.46 -28.11 -14.31
N SER A 581 16.74 -28.53 -15.54
CA SER A 581 18.07 -28.95 -15.99
C SER A 581 18.22 -28.86 -17.51
N HIS A 582 19.45 -29.05 -18.00
CA HIS A 582 19.71 -29.20 -19.42
C HIS A 582 20.83 -30.21 -19.67
N GLU A 583 20.86 -30.71 -20.90
CA GLU A 583 21.95 -31.50 -21.47
C GLU A 583 22.38 -30.89 -22.81
N VAL A 584 23.65 -31.09 -23.18
CA VAL A 584 24.19 -30.65 -24.47
C VAL A 584 24.52 -31.87 -25.31
N GLN A 585 23.93 -31.95 -26.50
CA GLN A 585 24.11 -33.05 -27.45
C GLN A 585 24.62 -32.47 -28.77
N GLY A 586 25.95 -32.45 -28.94
CA GLY A 586 26.58 -31.76 -30.06
C GLY A 586 26.32 -30.26 -29.99
N ALA A 587 25.70 -29.69 -31.04
CA ALA A 587 25.34 -28.28 -31.11
C ALA A 587 23.97 -27.95 -30.50
N ASP A 588 23.22 -28.97 -30.07
CA ASP A 588 21.88 -28.80 -29.51
C ASP A 588 21.94 -28.77 -27.98
N MET A 589 21.12 -27.89 -27.38
CA MET A 589 20.87 -27.88 -25.94
C MET A 589 19.43 -28.34 -25.69
N ILE A 590 19.24 -29.35 -24.85
CA ILE A 590 17.93 -29.92 -24.54
C ILE A 590 17.58 -29.55 -23.10
N LEU A 591 16.50 -28.80 -22.92
CA LEU A 591 16.03 -28.33 -21.62
C LEU A 591 14.93 -29.22 -21.05
N SER A 592 14.99 -29.49 -19.75
CA SER A 592 13.98 -30.20 -18.97
C SER A 592 13.32 -29.27 -17.95
N PHE A 593 12.05 -29.53 -17.65
CA PHE A 593 11.21 -28.67 -16.83
C PHE A 593 10.47 -29.45 -15.75
N ASP A 594 10.34 -28.83 -14.58
CA ASP A 594 9.47 -29.28 -13.49
C ASP A 594 8.07 -28.64 -13.60
N ASN A 595 7.13 -29.13 -12.79
CA ASN A 595 5.74 -28.62 -12.68
C ASN A 595 4.98 -28.62 -14.02
N LEU A 596 5.11 -29.71 -14.78
CA LEU A 596 4.53 -29.83 -16.13
C LEU A 596 3.00 -29.87 -16.16
N GLY A 597 2.33 -30.04 -15.01
CA GLY A 597 0.89 -30.26 -14.96
C GLY A 597 0.50 -31.45 -15.84
N SER A 598 -0.43 -31.23 -16.77
CA SER A 598 -0.85 -32.23 -17.76
C SER A 598 0.04 -32.31 -19.03
N GLY A 599 1.14 -31.55 -19.07
CA GLY A 599 2.05 -31.43 -20.21
C GLY A 599 2.15 -30.01 -20.76
N LEU A 600 3.10 -29.78 -21.67
CA LEU A 600 3.33 -28.47 -22.30
C LEU A 600 2.71 -28.40 -23.70
N THR A 601 2.30 -27.20 -24.08
CA THR A 601 1.89 -26.86 -25.44
C THR A 601 2.42 -25.48 -25.84
N ALA A 602 2.61 -25.30 -27.15
CA ALA A 602 2.96 -24.01 -27.73
C ALA A 602 1.74 -23.44 -28.48
N ILE A 603 1.22 -22.30 -28.03
CA ILE A 603 0.04 -21.67 -28.66
C ILE A 603 0.39 -20.87 -29.92
N LYS A 604 1.68 -20.68 -30.18
CA LYS A 604 2.29 -20.02 -31.35
C LYS A 604 3.77 -20.46 -31.47
N PRO A 605 4.48 -20.13 -32.56
CA PRO A 605 5.89 -20.47 -32.69
C PRO A 605 6.72 -19.95 -31.52
N ILE A 606 7.57 -20.82 -30.97
CA ILE A 606 8.43 -20.50 -29.82
C ILE A 606 9.62 -19.68 -30.33
N THR A 607 9.69 -18.42 -29.92
CA THR A 607 10.69 -17.45 -30.38
C THR A 607 11.48 -16.80 -29.23
N GLU A 608 11.19 -17.20 -27.99
CA GLU A 608 11.61 -16.47 -26.79
C GLU A 608 12.84 -17.07 -26.12
N PHE A 609 13.48 -18.04 -26.76
CA PHE A 609 14.71 -18.65 -26.29
C PHE A 609 15.93 -17.98 -26.90
N GLU A 610 16.95 -17.78 -26.07
CA GLU A 610 18.29 -17.41 -26.49
C GLU A 610 19.29 -18.38 -25.86
N ILE A 611 20.35 -18.73 -26.60
CA ILE A 611 21.47 -19.54 -26.10
C ILE A 611 22.78 -18.78 -26.25
N ALA A 612 23.75 -19.08 -25.38
CA ALA A 612 25.09 -18.53 -25.40
C ALA A 612 26.12 -19.62 -25.15
N GLY A 613 27.34 -19.43 -25.66
CA GLY A 613 28.50 -20.24 -25.29
C GLY A 613 29.10 -19.78 -23.97
N SER A 614 30.34 -20.19 -23.68
CA SER A 614 31.08 -19.74 -22.50
C SER A 614 31.36 -18.23 -22.47
N ASP A 615 31.24 -17.55 -23.62
CA ASP A 615 31.38 -16.10 -23.76
C ASP A 615 30.17 -15.30 -23.24
N LYS A 616 29.06 -15.98 -22.92
CA LYS A 616 27.79 -15.39 -22.48
C LYS A 616 27.18 -14.39 -23.47
N ILE A 617 27.55 -14.47 -24.75
CA ILE A 617 26.92 -13.67 -25.80
C ILE A 617 25.66 -14.40 -26.28
N TYR A 618 24.51 -14.01 -25.73
CA TYR A 618 23.22 -14.60 -26.06
C TYR A 618 22.80 -14.31 -27.51
N LYS A 619 22.34 -15.36 -28.21
CA LYS A 619 21.79 -15.32 -29.56
C LYS A 619 20.41 -15.99 -29.59
N PRO A 620 19.44 -15.49 -30.39
CA PRO A 620 18.15 -16.15 -30.56
C PRO A 620 18.30 -17.61 -30.98
N ALA A 621 17.59 -18.53 -30.35
CA ALA A 621 17.66 -19.96 -30.65
C ALA A 621 16.41 -20.42 -31.39
N THR A 622 16.58 -21.35 -32.33
CA THR A 622 15.44 -22.13 -32.83
C THR A 622 15.03 -23.10 -31.75
N ALA A 623 13.77 -23.04 -31.31
CA ALA A 623 13.22 -23.87 -30.25
C ALA A 623 12.21 -24.88 -30.80
N THR A 624 12.30 -26.13 -30.37
CA THR A 624 11.37 -27.21 -30.73
C THR A 624 10.88 -27.90 -29.46
N LEU A 625 9.57 -27.87 -29.23
CA LEU A 625 8.93 -28.66 -28.17
C LEU A 625 8.89 -30.13 -28.61
N LEU A 626 9.51 -31.00 -27.84
CA LEU A 626 9.58 -32.44 -28.08
C LEU A 626 8.34 -33.14 -27.47
N ALA A 627 8.06 -34.36 -27.93
CA ALA A 627 6.90 -35.14 -27.49
C ALA A 627 6.91 -35.50 -25.99
N ASP A 628 8.08 -35.45 -25.35
CA ASP A 628 8.28 -35.73 -23.93
C ASP A 628 8.35 -34.46 -23.06
N ASN A 629 7.83 -33.33 -23.57
CA ASN A 629 7.82 -32.00 -22.93
C ASN A 629 9.18 -31.33 -22.74
N ARG A 630 10.28 -31.89 -23.27
CA ARG A 630 11.56 -31.20 -23.34
C ARG A 630 11.58 -30.18 -24.47
N ILE A 631 12.43 -29.17 -24.36
CA ILE A 631 12.62 -28.17 -25.43
C ILE A 631 14.05 -28.26 -25.96
N LYS A 632 14.19 -28.59 -27.25
CA LYS A 632 15.46 -28.56 -27.96
C LYS A 632 15.74 -27.16 -28.49
N LEU A 633 16.94 -26.64 -28.23
CA LEU A 633 17.43 -25.35 -28.68
C LEU A 633 18.64 -25.53 -29.60
N THR A 634 18.69 -24.77 -30.69
CA THR A 634 19.83 -24.78 -31.62
C THR A 634 20.11 -23.39 -32.21
N ASN A 635 21.39 -23.09 -32.44
CA ASN A 635 21.83 -21.92 -33.20
C ASN A 635 23.20 -22.22 -33.84
N ALA A 636 23.29 -22.13 -35.18
CA ALA A 636 24.51 -22.46 -35.92
C ALA A 636 25.74 -21.58 -35.56
N THR A 637 25.52 -20.37 -35.03
CA THR A 637 26.58 -19.46 -34.58
C THR A 637 27.03 -19.71 -33.14
N VAL A 638 26.34 -20.59 -32.41
CA VAL A 638 26.67 -21.02 -31.04
C VAL A 638 26.83 -22.54 -31.03
N PRO A 639 27.92 -23.08 -31.60
CA PRO A 639 28.11 -24.53 -31.77
C PRO A 639 28.36 -25.30 -30.46
N ASN A 640 28.69 -24.59 -29.38
CA ASN A 640 28.92 -25.15 -28.04
C ASN A 640 28.07 -24.37 -27.02
N PRO A 641 26.75 -24.58 -26.98
CA PRO A 641 25.88 -23.85 -26.06
C PRO A 641 26.17 -24.25 -24.62
N ALA A 642 26.35 -23.26 -23.74
CA ALA A 642 26.59 -23.43 -22.30
C ALA A 642 25.50 -22.80 -21.44
N PHE A 643 24.84 -21.76 -21.95
CA PHE A 643 23.76 -21.07 -21.24
C PHE A 643 22.54 -20.91 -22.13
N ALA A 644 21.36 -20.87 -21.51
CA ALA A 644 20.09 -20.56 -22.14
C ALA A 644 19.29 -19.59 -21.28
N ARG A 645 18.39 -18.83 -21.90
CA ARG A 645 17.37 -18.05 -21.21
C ARG A 645 16.07 -18.07 -22.01
N TYR A 646 14.96 -18.00 -21.29
CA TYR A 646 13.60 -18.00 -21.84
C TYR A 646 12.84 -16.76 -21.39
N ALA A 647 12.25 -16.05 -22.36
CA ALA A 647 11.43 -14.87 -22.13
C ALA A 647 12.07 -13.87 -21.15
N PHE A 648 13.41 -13.75 -21.22
CA PHE A 648 14.25 -13.00 -20.30
C PHE A 648 14.53 -11.59 -20.86
N LEU A 649 13.46 -10.87 -21.15
CA LEU A 649 13.46 -9.46 -21.58
C LEU A 649 12.44 -8.69 -20.74
N ASN A 650 12.43 -7.36 -20.80
CA ASN A 650 11.42 -6.58 -20.08
C ASN A 650 10.01 -6.87 -20.59
N PHE A 651 9.85 -6.90 -21.91
CA PHE A 651 8.59 -7.22 -22.60
C PHE A 651 8.79 -8.32 -23.65
N PRO A 652 8.82 -9.60 -23.23
CA PRO A 652 8.89 -10.75 -24.14
C PRO A 652 7.50 -11.11 -24.70
N THR A 653 7.48 -11.91 -25.76
CA THR A 653 6.27 -12.69 -26.08
C THR A 653 6.19 -13.93 -25.19
N VAL A 654 5.04 -14.62 -25.17
CA VAL A 654 4.86 -15.85 -24.39
C VAL A 654 4.08 -16.87 -25.22
N SER A 655 4.68 -18.02 -25.45
CA SER A 655 4.15 -19.07 -26.33
C SER A 655 3.90 -20.40 -25.64
N VAL A 656 4.56 -20.69 -24.52
CA VAL A 656 4.55 -22.02 -23.89
C VAL A 656 3.71 -22.01 -22.63
N PHE A 657 2.73 -22.92 -22.58
CA PHE A 657 1.77 -23.06 -21.48
C PHE A 657 1.58 -24.53 -21.11
N THR A 658 1.05 -24.79 -19.94
CA THR A 658 0.48 -26.11 -19.62
C THR A 658 -0.84 -26.35 -20.35
N THR A 659 -1.23 -27.61 -20.47
CA THR A 659 -2.49 -28.06 -21.11
C THR A 659 -3.66 -28.21 -20.13
N ASP A 660 -3.47 -27.89 -18.85
CA ASP A 660 -4.52 -27.93 -17.83
C ASP A 660 -5.66 -26.94 -18.10
N THR A 661 -6.80 -27.13 -17.44
CA THR A 661 -7.99 -26.26 -17.58
C THR A 661 -7.69 -24.78 -17.30
N LEU A 662 -6.81 -24.49 -16.33
CA LEU A 662 -6.22 -23.17 -16.16
C LEU A 662 -4.81 -23.22 -16.75
N PRO A 663 -4.58 -22.70 -17.97
CA PRO A 663 -3.26 -22.72 -18.58
C PRO A 663 -2.29 -21.84 -17.79
N LEU A 664 -1.18 -22.42 -17.38
CA LEU A 664 -0.10 -21.73 -16.67
C LEU A 664 1.09 -21.53 -17.62
N PRO A 665 1.61 -20.29 -17.76
CA PRO A 665 2.75 -20.03 -18.63
C PRO A 665 4.02 -20.67 -18.05
N LEU A 666 4.94 -21.10 -18.93
CA LEU A 666 6.32 -21.41 -18.54
C LEU A 666 6.94 -20.17 -17.89
N SER A 667 7.49 -20.33 -16.67
CA SER A 667 8.14 -19.22 -15.98
C SER A 667 9.38 -18.77 -16.76
N PRO A 668 9.62 -17.45 -16.91
CA PRO A 668 10.88 -16.94 -17.44
C PRO A 668 12.05 -17.38 -16.55
N PHE A 669 13.22 -17.61 -17.16
CA PHE A 669 14.44 -18.04 -16.47
C PHE A 669 15.70 -17.73 -17.28
N LYS A 670 16.85 -17.80 -16.60
CA LYS A 670 18.19 -17.98 -17.19
C LYS A 670 18.86 -19.19 -16.53
N THR A 671 19.69 -19.93 -17.27
CA THR A 671 20.42 -21.10 -16.73
C THR A 671 21.75 -20.73 -16.09
N GLU A 672 22.18 -19.48 -16.22
CA GLU A 672 23.37 -18.96 -15.56
C GLU A 672 23.20 -19.02 -14.04
N SER A 673 23.95 -19.89 -13.38
CA SER A 673 23.98 -19.99 -11.93
C SER A 673 24.82 -18.86 -11.33
N GLY A 674 24.20 -18.06 -10.45
CA GLY A 674 24.90 -17.02 -9.69
C GLY A 674 24.83 -15.66 -10.36
N GLY A 675 23.83 -14.87 -9.97
CA GLY A 675 23.87 -13.42 -10.20
C GLY A 675 25.13 -12.88 -9.54
N THR A 676 26.14 -12.56 -10.33
CA THR A 676 27.26 -11.79 -9.83
C THR A 676 26.74 -10.37 -9.67
N LEU A 677 26.64 -9.87 -8.44
CA LEU A 677 26.54 -8.43 -8.20
C LEU A 677 27.76 -7.79 -8.86
N SER A 678 27.54 -7.12 -9.98
CA SER A 678 28.58 -6.35 -10.64
C SER A 678 28.71 -5.01 -9.91
N ILE A 679 29.93 -4.59 -9.58
CA ILE A 679 30.21 -3.31 -8.95
C ILE A 679 29.78 -2.10 -9.82
N SER A 680 29.47 -2.32 -11.10
CA SER A 680 28.89 -1.30 -11.97
C SER A 680 27.54 -0.77 -11.49
N ASP A 681 26.81 -1.51 -10.64
CA ASP A 681 25.46 -1.13 -10.20
C ASP A 681 25.44 -0.19 -8.98
N PHE A 682 26.61 0.18 -8.43
CA PHE A 682 26.73 1.03 -7.23
C PHE A 682 27.35 2.41 -7.48
N ASN A 683 27.65 2.79 -8.73
CA ASN A 683 28.28 4.08 -9.06
C ASN A 683 27.25 5.16 -9.48
N GLN A 684 26.50 5.70 -8.52
CA GLN A 684 25.90 7.03 -8.66
C GLN A 684 26.84 8.07 -8.04
N ASN A 685 27.87 8.47 -8.80
CA ASN A 685 28.51 9.80 -8.84
C ASN A 685 29.94 9.72 -9.39
N GLY A 686 30.09 9.89 -10.71
CA GLY A 686 31.12 10.78 -11.27
C GLY A 686 32.61 10.55 -11.01
N SER A 687 33.10 9.35 -10.68
CA SER A 687 34.52 8.98 -10.89
C SER A 687 34.69 7.44 -10.87
N THR A 688 35.37 6.86 -11.87
CA THR A 688 35.18 5.44 -12.25
C THR A 688 36.26 4.51 -11.67
N LEU A 689 35.88 3.68 -10.70
CA LEU A 689 36.59 2.44 -10.36
C LEU A 689 35.75 1.25 -10.81
N MET A 690 36.23 0.44 -11.76
CA MET A 690 35.53 -0.76 -12.21
C MET A 690 36.22 -2.01 -11.65
N VAL A 691 35.45 -2.82 -10.92
CA VAL A 691 35.89 -4.12 -10.41
C VAL A 691 35.10 -5.20 -11.17
N TYR A 692 35.82 -6.11 -11.83
CA TYR A 692 35.27 -7.22 -12.62
C TYR A 692 35.37 -8.53 -11.81
N PRO A 693 34.49 -9.51 -12.09
CA PRO A 693 33.56 -10.18 -11.16
C PRO A 693 34.16 -10.74 -9.85
N ASN A 694 33.26 -11.03 -8.90
CA ASN A 694 33.54 -11.61 -7.58
C ASN A 694 34.66 -12.69 -7.65
N PRO A 695 35.75 -12.57 -6.86
CA PRO A 695 36.90 -13.46 -6.92
C PRO A 695 36.55 -14.95 -6.74
N THR A 696 36.42 -15.69 -7.84
CA THR A 696 36.47 -17.15 -7.81
C THR A 696 37.94 -17.53 -7.55
N LYS A 697 38.28 -17.79 -6.28
CA LYS A 697 39.63 -18.08 -5.70
C LYS A 697 40.39 -16.89 -5.08
N GLY A 698 39.70 -15.88 -4.58
CA GLY A 698 40.36 -14.77 -3.86
C GLY A 698 41.04 -13.72 -4.75
N ILE A 699 41.04 -13.85 -6.08
CA ILE A 699 41.72 -12.88 -6.97
C ILE A 699 40.79 -11.74 -7.40
N LEU A 700 41.05 -10.53 -6.92
CA LEU A 700 40.35 -9.30 -7.31
C LEU A 700 41.00 -8.67 -8.55
N ASN A 701 40.24 -8.47 -9.63
CA ASN A 701 40.72 -7.79 -10.83
C ASN A 701 40.14 -6.37 -10.93
N ILE A 702 41.00 -5.37 -11.11
CA ILE A 702 40.63 -3.95 -11.16
C ILE A 702 40.98 -3.36 -12.53
N LYS A 703 40.01 -2.69 -13.19
CA LYS A 703 40.19 -2.02 -14.49
C LYS A 703 40.10 -0.50 -14.34
N LYS A 704 41.05 0.22 -14.94
CA LYS A 704 41.33 1.66 -14.71
C LYS A 704 40.61 2.62 -15.68
N ARG A 705 40.34 3.85 -15.18
CA ARG A 705 40.26 5.10 -15.98
C ARG A 705 41.20 6.18 -15.42
N ASP A 706 41.25 6.34 -14.10
CA ASP A 706 42.21 7.24 -13.41
C ASP A 706 43.31 6.42 -12.71
N GLU A 707 44.49 6.99 -12.42
CA GLU A 707 45.66 6.28 -11.89
C GLU A 707 45.83 6.34 -10.35
N PRO A 708 45.09 5.54 -9.54
CA PRO A 708 45.44 5.41 -8.13
C PRO A 708 46.82 4.75 -7.99
N LYS A 709 47.52 5.18 -6.95
CA LYS A 709 48.85 4.69 -6.55
C LYS A 709 48.78 3.70 -5.39
N LYS A 710 47.76 3.83 -4.53
CA LYS A 710 47.56 2.96 -3.36
C LYS A 710 46.14 2.48 -3.23
N ILE A 711 46.01 1.33 -2.59
CA ILE A 711 44.76 0.68 -2.23
C ILE A 711 44.78 0.28 -0.76
N GLU A 712 43.61 0.34 -0.15
CA GLU A 712 43.32 -0.13 1.19
C GLU A 712 42.05 -0.97 1.12
N ILE A 713 42.05 -2.11 1.80
CA ILE A 713 40.84 -2.89 2.04
C ILE A 713 40.59 -2.87 3.54
N PHE A 714 39.36 -2.57 3.92
CA PHE A 714 38.93 -2.55 5.30
C PHE A 714 37.70 -3.43 5.50
N ASP A 715 37.59 -4.00 6.69
CA ASP A 715 36.43 -4.79 7.10
C ASP A 715 35.23 -3.90 7.43
N LEU A 716 34.12 -4.52 7.85
CA LEU A 716 32.88 -3.82 8.23
C LEU A 716 33.05 -2.89 9.44
N ASN A 717 34.08 -3.09 10.27
CA ASN A 717 34.38 -2.25 11.43
C ASN A 717 35.33 -1.09 11.08
N GLY A 718 35.74 -0.97 9.81
CA GLY A 718 36.69 0.05 9.36
C GLY A 718 38.15 -0.30 9.65
N ALA A 719 38.44 -1.52 10.11
CA ALA A 719 39.82 -1.96 10.32
C ALA A 719 40.46 -2.29 8.98
N VAL A 720 41.64 -1.72 8.71
CA VAL A 720 42.40 -2.00 7.48
C VAL A 720 42.95 -3.42 7.56
N VAL A 721 42.44 -4.30 6.69
CA VAL A 721 42.85 -5.71 6.58
C VAL A 721 43.87 -5.95 5.47
N PHE A 722 44.04 -4.98 4.57
CA PHE A 722 45.07 -5.00 3.54
C PHE A 722 45.41 -3.58 3.08
N GLN A 723 46.68 -3.29 2.83
CA GLN A 723 47.15 -2.05 2.24
C GLN A 723 48.34 -2.33 1.33
N GLY A 724 48.38 -1.71 0.15
CA GLY A 724 49.48 -1.91 -0.79
C GLY A 724 49.48 -0.92 -1.95
N ASP A 725 50.49 -1.05 -2.78
CA ASP A 725 50.55 -0.35 -4.06
C ASP A 725 49.46 -0.88 -4.99
N PHE A 726 48.91 0.01 -5.82
CA PHE A 726 47.85 -0.36 -6.75
C PHE A 726 48.37 -1.34 -7.80
N THR A 727 47.72 -2.49 -7.92
CA THR A 727 47.90 -3.44 -9.01
C THR A 727 46.54 -3.75 -9.67
N ASN A 728 46.55 -4.12 -10.95
CA ASN A 728 45.32 -4.52 -11.65
C ASN A 728 44.78 -5.87 -11.18
N LYS A 729 45.52 -6.57 -10.29
CA LYS A 729 45.24 -7.91 -9.80
C LYS A 729 45.77 -8.06 -8.38
N ILE A 730 44.87 -8.33 -7.43
CA ILE A 730 45.20 -8.48 -6.00
C ILE A 730 44.73 -9.85 -5.55
N ASP A 731 45.58 -10.58 -4.84
CA ASP A 731 45.21 -11.84 -4.19
C ASP A 731 44.68 -11.55 -2.79
N LEU A 732 43.44 -11.93 -2.53
CA LEU A 732 42.66 -11.79 -1.30
C LEU A 732 42.31 -13.15 -0.68
N SER A 733 42.94 -14.24 -1.13
CA SER A 733 42.68 -15.59 -0.61
C SER A 733 42.96 -15.74 0.89
N PHE A 734 43.67 -14.79 1.50
CA PHE A 734 43.93 -14.73 2.93
C PHE A 734 42.78 -14.12 3.76
N LEU A 735 41.81 -13.45 3.12
CA LEU A 735 40.65 -12.88 3.81
C LEU A 735 39.57 -13.94 4.03
N ALA A 736 38.87 -13.83 5.16
CA ALA A 736 37.70 -14.66 5.43
C ALA A 736 36.56 -14.32 4.46
N LYS A 737 35.61 -15.23 4.30
CA LYS A 737 34.38 -14.97 3.55
C LYS A 737 33.59 -13.86 4.24
N GLY A 738 33.16 -12.85 3.49
CA GLY A 738 32.49 -11.69 4.08
C GLY A 738 32.46 -10.45 3.19
N PHE A 739 31.99 -9.34 3.77
CA PHE A 739 31.95 -8.03 3.12
C PHE A 739 33.16 -7.20 3.52
N TYR A 740 33.79 -6.60 2.51
CA TYR A 740 34.89 -5.68 2.70
C TYR A 740 34.68 -4.45 1.83
N PHE A 741 35.44 -3.40 2.11
CA PHE A 741 35.45 -2.18 1.33
C PHE A 741 36.85 -1.91 0.82
N LEU A 742 36.98 -1.61 -0.45
CA LEU A 742 38.21 -1.16 -1.08
C LEU A 742 38.16 0.36 -1.19
N ARG A 743 39.18 1.05 -0.67
CA ARG A 743 39.42 2.48 -0.85
C ARG A 743 40.72 2.70 -1.61
N THR A 744 40.73 3.67 -2.52
CA THR A 744 41.96 4.13 -3.18
C THR A 744 42.48 5.42 -2.58
N ASN A 745 43.74 5.78 -2.87
CA ASN A 745 44.30 7.10 -2.51
C ASN A 745 43.64 8.29 -3.24
N LEU A 746 42.66 8.04 -4.11
CA LEU A 746 41.80 9.05 -4.72
C LEU A 746 40.47 9.20 -3.98
N ASN A 747 40.34 8.63 -2.77
CA ASN A 747 39.13 8.58 -1.94
C ASN A 747 37.91 7.91 -2.61
N GLN A 748 38.13 7.12 -3.65
CA GLN A 748 37.10 6.28 -4.25
C GLN A 748 36.93 5.03 -3.40
N THR A 749 35.69 4.71 -3.02
CA THR A 749 35.38 3.54 -2.19
C THR A 749 34.40 2.61 -2.91
N VAL A 750 34.71 1.32 -2.93
CA VAL A 750 33.91 0.29 -3.59
C VAL A 750 33.69 -0.88 -2.62
N LYS A 751 32.45 -1.35 -2.51
CA LYS A 751 32.12 -2.55 -1.74
C LYS A 751 32.52 -3.81 -2.51
N ILE A 752 33.22 -4.72 -1.85
CA ILE A 752 33.61 -6.02 -2.37
C ILE A 752 33.02 -7.13 -1.49
N VAL A 753 32.55 -8.20 -2.13
CA VAL A 753 32.06 -9.41 -1.45
C VAL A 753 33.09 -10.50 -1.70
N ILE A 754 33.48 -11.25 -0.67
CA ILE A 754 34.35 -12.43 -0.79
C ILE A 754 33.50 -13.64 -0.42
N GLU A 755 33.21 -14.49 -1.42
CA GLU A 755 32.32 -15.66 -1.32
C GLU A 755 32.99 -16.96 -0.84
#